data_AF-A0A927QVM1-F1
#
_entry.id   AF-A0A927QVM1-F1
#
_cell.length_a   1.000
_cell.length_b   1.000
_cell.length_c   1.000
_cell.angle_alpha   90.00
_cell.angle_beta   90.00
_cell.angle_gamma   90.00
#
_symmetry.space_group_name_H-M   'P 1'
#
loop_
_entity.id
_entity.type
_entity.pdbx_description
1 polymer ?
#
loop_
_entity_poly.entity_id
_entity_poly.type
_entity_poly.pdbx_seq_one_letter_code
_entity_poly.pdbx_strand_id
1 'polypeptide(L)'
;MIERSEVMGQPEPTLADHPSATGPAVDPVGQAARPESSVPGQPGPGQTTSDADRTGSASSAAELPVNGYPNGLDTVPHATATVGDLQPYAELGLRDDEYDRIRQILGRRPTQSELAMYSIMWSEHCSYKSSKVHLRQFTEKAPPNDRMLAGIGENAGVIQVSDRLAVTFKVESHNHPSFVEPHQGAATGVGGIVRDILAMGARPVAVMDPLRFGAADHPDTARVLPGVIAGIGTYGNSLGLPNIGGEVVFDPCYQGNPLVNALCLGVLPVDRLQNKAAVGPGNIVVLMGAKTGRDGIGGVSVLASATFDDGSEQRRPSVQVGDPFMEKLLIEACLELYDAQLIVGIQDLGGAGLTCALTETAAAAGTGMRVWLERVVLREASMQPHEILASESQERMLLIVAPEKLDAVLKISEKWGVPASAIGEVTEGTPAEPGRLLITWQGHTVVDVPPGSLVDEGPVYARPMREPADLILLQADRAETLPRPSTPEALRETLLRMIGSPNLCDKSWITEQYDRYVLGNTVLAQPEDAGIIRIDEQSGLGVAMSVDGNGRYARLDPYNGAKLALAEAYRNVAVTGAKPVAVTDCLNFGSPEDPGVMWQFAEAVRGLADGCAELGIPVTGGNVSFYNQTGAAAIHPTPVVGVLGVLDDVAQRVPMGFARTTGADHDLIFVLGETRVELSGSEWAWVTHEHLGGVPPRVDLTGERTLAELVAEAARVGHLRSAHDLSDGGLAQALVESSLRHGVGARIAMPEGFTTGSMPFAFLFSESAGRAMVAVPRGHEKAFTALCAERGVPWTLIGVTDTNGGEIEVRDHFTIGLEELRAAFTSTLPSLFGDNAASVGTATEAGPAAAGETDPGTTPTPVDAAPATTPVDTAPVEATSATAPIDGTSATAPVEAAAPTTPVEAGSAPVDEAAATAAPRSSDDVPVNPAGAAATGTPVDDDASAEAGAAERSVEAATPAGTEPAGSAESEPAPGTGPDAGSRPAS
;
A
#
# COMPACT_ATOMS: atom_id res chain seq x y z
N MET A 1 -27.42 50.80 3.21
CA MET A 1 -27.31 51.46 4.53
C MET A 1 -25.84 51.31 4.93
N ILE A 2 -25.06 52.40 5.04
CA ILE A 2 -25.04 53.41 6.13
C ILE A 2 -24.44 52.78 7.40
N GLU A 3 -23.34 53.24 8.00
CA GLU A 3 -22.32 54.30 7.72
C GLU A 3 -20.98 53.80 8.35
N ARG A 4 -19.74 54.08 7.89
CA ARG A 4 -19.00 55.32 7.54
C ARG A 4 -18.55 56.19 8.74
N SER A 5 -17.25 56.18 9.01
CA SER A 5 -16.47 57.29 9.61
C SER A 5 -15.01 57.20 9.14
N GLU A 6 -14.31 58.33 8.98
CA GLU A 6 -13.19 58.48 8.02
C GLU A 6 -12.26 59.66 8.41
N VAL A 7 -11.06 59.77 7.80
CA VAL A 7 -10.11 60.93 7.83
C VAL A 7 -9.31 61.09 9.16
N MET A 8 -7.96 61.29 9.23
CA MET A 8 -6.85 61.61 8.28
C MET A 8 -5.62 60.68 8.60
N GLY A 9 -4.35 60.82 8.14
CA GLY A 9 -3.62 61.86 7.38
C GLY A 9 -2.14 61.50 7.08
N GLN A 10 -1.30 62.49 6.74
CA GLN A 10 0.03 62.41 6.06
C GLN A 10 0.94 63.62 6.46
N PRO A 11 2.23 63.79 6.08
CA PRO A 11 3.07 63.08 5.08
C PRO A 11 4.54 62.72 5.50
N GLU A 12 5.38 62.34 4.51
CA GLU A 12 6.81 61.93 4.56
C GLU A 12 7.84 63.09 4.73
N PRO A 13 9.18 62.78 4.67
CA PRO A 13 9.92 63.08 3.42
C PRO A 13 10.95 62.01 2.95
N THR A 14 11.57 62.26 1.79
CA THR A 14 12.22 61.31 0.85
C THR A 14 13.75 61.49 0.62
N LEU A 15 14.36 60.65 -0.25
CA LEU A 15 15.68 60.77 -0.97
C LEU A 15 16.94 60.22 -0.23
N ALA A 16 18.01 59.71 -0.88
CA ALA A 16 18.22 59.15 -2.24
C ALA A 16 19.63 58.51 -2.40
N ASP A 17 19.87 57.91 -3.58
CA ASP A 17 21.15 57.67 -4.31
C ASP A 17 22.06 56.44 -4.07
N HIS A 18 22.44 55.87 -5.23
CA HIS A 18 23.47 54.87 -5.53
C HIS A 18 24.74 55.61 -6.05
N PRO A 19 25.98 55.04 -6.01
CA PRO A 19 26.42 54.15 -7.12
C PRO A 19 27.45 53.05 -6.79
N SER A 20 27.69 52.22 -7.82
CA SER A 20 28.62 51.08 -7.97
C SER A 20 30.13 51.39 -7.86
N ALA A 21 30.97 50.35 -7.61
CA ALA A 21 31.99 49.88 -8.58
C ALA A 21 32.82 48.62 -8.16
N THR A 22 32.99 47.68 -9.10
CA THR A 22 34.18 46.80 -9.38
C THR A 22 34.83 45.84 -8.34
N GLY A 23 35.15 44.61 -8.79
CA GLY A 23 36.13 43.65 -8.19
C GLY A 23 37.61 43.96 -8.55
N PRO A 24 38.62 43.05 -8.48
CA PRO A 24 38.64 41.56 -8.59
C PRO A 24 39.02 40.83 -7.26
N ALA A 25 39.06 39.50 -7.03
CA ALA A 25 39.34 38.23 -7.77
C ALA A 25 40.79 37.66 -7.65
N VAL A 26 40.91 36.31 -7.58
CA VAL A 26 42.11 35.41 -7.70
C VAL A 26 42.96 35.08 -6.42
N ASP A 27 42.66 33.91 -5.79
CA ASP A 27 43.50 32.67 -5.66
C ASP A 27 44.97 32.65 -5.10
N PRO A 28 45.58 31.48 -4.73
CA PRO A 28 45.16 30.43 -3.75
C PRO A 28 46.37 29.80 -2.94
N VAL A 29 46.28 28.51 -2.53
CA VAL A 29 47.36 27.56 -2.06
C VAL A 29 47.78 27.53 -0.56
N GLY A 30 47.92 26.31 0.02
CA GLY A 30 48.89 26.05 1.12
C GLY A 30 48.59 24.89 2.10
N GLN A 31 49.11 23.67 1.86
CA GLN A 31 49.04 22.52 2.78
C GLN A 31 50.05 22.59 3.96
N ALA A 32 49.77 21.95 5.12
CA ALA A 32 50.46 20.72 5.58
C ALA A 32 50.57 20.45 7.12
N ALA A 33 50.38 19.17 7.48
CA ALA A 33 51.06 18.38 8.53
C ALA A 33 50.76 18.49 10.06
N ARG A 34 50.99 17.35 10.74
CA ARG A 34 50.95 17.00 12.19
C ARG A 34 52.40 17.06 12.80
N PRO A 35 52.77 16.59 14.04
CA PRO A 35 52.04 15.82 15.07
C PRO A 35 52.35 16.13 16.58
N GLU A 36 51.78 15.29 17.47
CA GLU A 36 52.29 14.67 18.75
C GLU A 36 53.49 15.27 19.55
N SER A 37 53.67 15.07 20.88
CA SER A 37 52.86 14.59 22.04
C SER A 37 53.71 14.70 23.34
N SER A 38 53.14 14.65 24.58
CA SER A 38 53.77 14.13 25.85
C SER A 38 53.03 14.53 27.16
N VAL A 39 53.27 13.78 28.25
CA VAL A 39 52.54 13.65 29.56
C VAL A 39 53.55 13.09 30.62
N PRO A 40 53.43 13.16 31.99
CA PRO A 40 52.34 13.61 32.91
C PRO A 40 52.76 14.67 33.98
N GLY A 41 51.97 14.88 35.05
CA GLY A 41 52.44 15.49 36.33
C GLY A 41 51.40 15.66 37.47
N GLN A 42 51.61 14.96 38.60
CA GLN A 42 51.01 15.15 39.96
C GLN A 42 52.01 14.57 41.00
N PRO A 43 51.94 14.80 42.35
CA PRO A 43 50.76 15.09 43.18
C PRO A 43 50.97 16.13 44.33
N GLY A 44 49.98 16.33 45.21
CA GLY A 44 50.22 16.76 46.61
C GLY A 44 49.25 17.80 47.20
N PRO A 45 49.10 17.89 48.56
CA PRO A 45 47.77 18.09 49.14
C PRO A 45 47.64 19.20 50.24
N GLY A 46 46.39 19.57 50.58
CA GLY A 46 46.03 19.86 51.98
C GLY A 46 45.27 21.17 52.34
N GLN A 47 43.93 21.06 52.40
CA GLN A 47 43.01 21.71 53.38
C GLN A 47 42.76 23.25 53.44
N THR A 48 41.47 23.60 53.33
CA THR A 48 40.71 24.70 54.00
C THR A 48 41.03 26.18 53.62
N THR A 49 40.08 27.13 53.50
CA THR A 49 38.72 27.31 54.08
C THR A 49 37.73 28.07 53.14
N SER A 50 36.43 27.88 53.37
CA SER A 50 35.25 28.79 53.17
C SER A 50 35.01 29.63 51.88
N ASP A 51 33.84 29.36 51.27
CA ASP A 51 32.80 30.27 50.75
C ASP A 51 32.91 31.08 49.43
N ALA A 52 31.71 31.24 48.82
CA ALA A 52 31.25 32.24 47.85
C ALA A 52 31.41 32.02 46.32
N ASP A 53 30.42 31.30 45.76
CA ASP A 53 29.54 31.68 44.62
C ASP A 53 30.06 31.65 43.14
N ARG A 54 29.27 30.99 42.26
CA ARG A 54 29.28 30.98 40.77
C ARG A 54 30.51 30.39 40.04
N THR A 55 30.40 29.79 38.85
CA THR A 55 29.27 29.26 38.03
C THR A 55 29.86 28.24 37.04
N GLY A 56 29.13 27.16 36.72
CA GLY A 56 29.58 26.19 35.71
C GLY A 56 28.74 24.92 35.67
N SER A 57 27.50 25.01 35.16
CA SER A 57 26.69 23.84 34.87
C SER A 57 27.17 23.18 33.57
N ALA A 58 27.48 21.89 33.63
CA ALA A 58 27.47 21.03 32.46
C ALA A 58 26.13 20.27 32.47
N SER A 59 25.43 20.25 31.33
CA SER A 59 24.15 19.53 31.24
C SER A 59 24.39 18.02 31.28
N SER A 60 23.70 17.32 32.17
CA SER A 60 23.49 15.88 32.04
C SER A 60 22.52 15.60 30.88
N ALA A 61 22.44 14.33 30.47
CA ALA A 61 21.38 13.87 29.57
C ALA A 61 20.00 14.10 30.21
N ALA A 62 18.98 14.32 29.37
CA ALA A 62 17.62 14.56 29.82
C ALA A 62 16.89 13.24 30.10
N GLU A 63 16.72 12.90 31.37
CA GLU A 63 15.67 11.96 31.79
C GLU A 63 14.31 12.66 31.61
N LEU A 64 13.35 12.01 30.93
CA LEU A 64 11.99 12.51 30.83
C LEU A 64 11.33 12.52 32.24
N PRO A 65 10.64 13.60 32.65
CA PRO A 65 10.16 13.78 34.03
C PRO A 65 8.91 12.94 34.40
N VAL A 66 8.72 11.79 33.75
CA VAL A 66 7.58 10.87 33.94
C VAL A 66 7.70 10.05 35.24
N ASN A 67 8.93 9.85 35.75
CA ASN A 67 9.22 9.11 36.98
C ASN A 67 8.97 9.91 38.29
N GLY A 68 8.23 11.02 38.21
CA GLY A 68 8.30 12.13 39.17
C GLY A 68 7.22 12.26 40.25
N TYR A 69 6.25 11.35 40.40
CA TYR A 69 5.20 11.49 41.43
C TYR A 69 5.73 11.16 42.84
N PRO A 70 5.83 12.13 43.79
CA PRO A 70 6.56 11.93 45.05
C PRO A 70 5.91 10.97 46.06
N ASN A 71 4.69 10.49 45.79
CA ASN A 71 3.83 9.78 46.75
C ASN A 71 3.43 8.36 46.30
N GLY A 72 3.96 7.85 45.17
CA GLY A 72 3.66 6.52 44.65
C GLY A 72 2.58 6.49 43.57
N LEU A 73 1.82 5.39 43.52
CA LEU A 73 0.89 5.08 42.43
C LEU A 73 -0.23 6.13 42.29
N ASP A 74 -0.35 6.74 41.11
CA ASP A 74 -1.45 7.64 40.80
C ASP A 74 -2.74 6.85 40.50
N THR A 75 -3.81 7.16 41.22
CA THR A 75 -5.04 6.37 41.27
C THR A 75 -6.27 7.25 41.14
N VAL A 76 -7.39 6.69 40.70
CA VAL A 76 -8.64 7.44 40.48
C VAL A 76 -9.10 8.22 41.73
N PRO A 77 -9.05 7.67 42.96
CA PRO A 77 -9.33 8.45 44.18
C PRO A 77 -8.31 9.57 44.44
N HIS A 78 -7.03 9.36 44.14
CA HIS A 78 -5.99 10.40 44.31
C HIS A 78 -6.18 11.54 43.32
N ALA A 79 -6.42 11.23 42.04
CA ALA A 79 -6.72 12.20 40.98
C ALA A 79 -7.98 13.02 41.28
N THR A 80 -8.99 12.40 41.89
CA THR A 80 -10.20 13.10 42.38
C THR A 80 -9.88 14.09 43.51
N ALA A 81 -8.88 13.81 44.35
CA ALA A 81 -8.45 14.68 45.45
C ALA A 81 -7.43 15.76 45.03
N THR A 82 -6.85 15.69 43.83
CA THR A 82 -5.70 16.50 43.38
C THR A 82 -5.97 17.20 42.04
N VAL A 83 -7.18 17.74 41.87
CA VAL A 83 -7.66 18.38 40.62
C VAL A 83 -6.80 19.57 40.16
N GLY A 84 -6.05 20.20 41.07
CA GLY A 84 -5.16 21.34 40.79
C GLY A 84 -3.70 20.97 40.46
N ASP A 85 -3.32 19.69 40.51
CA ASP A 85 -1.95 19.26 40.26
C ASP A 85 -1.62 19.32 38.76
N LEU A 86 -0.41 19.79 38.44
CA LEU A 86 0.08 19.89 37.06
C LEU A 86 0.48 18.51 36.51
N GLN A 87 0.27 18.31 35.21
CA GLN A 87 0.60 17.06 34.51
C GLN A 87 1.29 17.37 33.17
N PRO A 88 2.22 16.52 32.69
CA PRO A 88 3.02 16.78 31.49
C PRO A 88 2.27 16.41 30.19
N TYR A 89 1.01 16.85 30.02
CA TYR A 89 0.19 16.47 28.86
C TYR A 89 0.79 16.94 27.51
N ALA A 90 1.39 18.14 27.49
CA ALA A 90 2.06 18.67 26.31
C ALA A 90 3.31 17.87 25.91
N GLU A 91 4.02 17.26 26.86
CA GLU A 91 5.18 16.39 26.58
C GLU A 91 4.78 15.05 25.94
N LEU A 92 3.49 14.67 26.07
CA LEU A 92 2.92 13.45 25.49
C LEU A 92 2.23 13.69 24.14
N GLY A 93 2.15 14.94 23.69
CA GLY A 93 1.55 15.35 22.41
C GLY A 93 0.12 15.90 22.47
N LEU A 94 -0.47 16.06 23.66
CA LEU A 94 -1.81 16.66 23.83
C LEU A 94 -1.76 18.19 23.87
N ARG A 95 -2.75 18.83 23.27
CA ARG A 95 -2.98 20.29 23.36
C ARG A 95 -3.75 20.68 24.63
N ASP A 96 -3.70 21.97 24.98
CA ASP A 96 -4.43 22.55 26.12
C ASP A 96 -5.94 22.26 26.07
N ASP A 97 -6.56 22.40 24.89
CA ASP A 97 -8.00 22.16 24.67
C ASP A 97 -8.36 20.68 24.66
N GLU A 98 -7.48 19.83 24.14
CA GLU A 98 -7.58 18.37 24.25
C GLU A 98 -7.51 17.93 25.74
N TYR A 99 -6.57 18.47 26.52
CA TYR A 99 -6.43 18.18 27.95
C TYR A 99 -7.60 18.70 28.79
N ASP A 100 -8.07 19.93 28.55
CA ASP A 100 -9.26 20.46 29.25
C ASP A 100 -10.54 19.67 28.89
N ARG A 101 -10.64 19.12 27.67
CA ARG A 101 -11.75 18.24 27.29
C ARG A 101 -11.68 16.89 28.01
N ILE A 102 -10.49 16.30 28.14
CA ILE A 102 -10.28 15.07 28.96
C ILE A 102 -10.72 15.31 30.42
N ARG A 103 -10.38 16.47 30.99
CA ARG A 103 -10.80 16.86 32.35
C ARG A 103 -12.32 16.99 32.49
N GLN A 104 -12.99 17.49 31.44
CA GLN A 104 -14.46 17.59 31.40
C GLN A 104 -15.14 16.22 31.30
N ILE A 105 -14.63 15.33 30.43
CA ILE A 105 -15.12 13.94 30.26
C ILE A 105 -15.02 13.15 31.57
N LEU A 106 -13.90 13.27 32.29
CA LEU A 106 -13.67 12.54 33.54
C LEU A 106 -14.28 13.22 34.78
N GLY A 107 -14.58 14.52 34.72
CA GLY A 107 -15.02 15.32 35.88
C GLY A 107 -13.93 15.61 36.92
N ARG A 108 -12.66 15.34 36.59
CA ARG A 108 -11.47 15.43 37.45
C ARG A 108 -10.21 15.49 36.56
N ARG A 109 -9.01 15.62 37.13
CA ARG A 109 -7.79 15.33 36.34
C ARG A 109 -7.73 13.83 36.00
N PRO A 110 -7.17 13.44 34.83
CA PRO A 110 -6.83 12.05 34.55
C PRO A 110 -5.76 11.54 35.51
N THR A 111 -5.69 10.22 35.73
CA THR A 111 -4.50 9.57 36.29
C THR A 111 -3.35 9.58 35.28
N GLN A 112 -2.13 9.24 35.70
CA GLN A 112 -1.01 9.01 34.78
C GLN A 112 -1.34 7.96 33.68
N SER A 113 -2.02 6.86 34.05
CA SER A 113 -2.44 5.83 33.08
C SER A 113 -3.50 6.36 32.12
N GLU A 114 -4.52 7.05 32.62
CA GLU A 114 -5.57 7.61 31.77
C GLU A 114 -5.02 8.67 30.82
N LEU A 115 -4.14 9.55 31.31
CA LEU A 115 -3.52 10.59 30.48
C LEU A 115 -2.70 9.97 29.35
N ALA A 116 -1.92 8.92 29.63
CA ALA A 116 -1.23 8.16 28.60
C ALA A 116 -2.21 7.54 27.59
N MET A 117 -3.30 6.91 28.06
CA MET A 117 -4.30 6.31 27.17
C MET A 117 -4.95 7.34 26.24
N TYR A 118 -5.41 8.49 26.75
CA TYR A 118 -5.95 9.56 25.91
C TYR A 118 -4.90 10.13 24.96
N SER A 119 -3.66 10.34 25.41
CA SER A 119 -2.59 10.91 24.57
C SER A 119 -2.24 10.03 23.38
N ILE A 120 -2.38 8.71 23.51
CA ILE A 120 -2.13 7.76 22.42
C ILE A 120 -3.38 7.60 21.55
N MET A 121 -4.57 7.39 22.12
CA MET A 121 -5.80 7.22 21.32
C MET A 121 -6.21 8.49 20.57
N TRP A 122 -5.90 9.69 21.11
CA TRP A 122 -6.10 10.98 20.45
C TRP A 122 -4.86 11.48 19.67
N SER A 123 -3.86 10.62 19.44
CA SER A 123 -2.77 10.88 18.48
C SER A 123 -3.32 10.96 17.05
N GLU A 124 -2.57 11.53 16.10
CA GLU A 124 -3.01 11.55 14.69
C GLU A 124 -3.14 10.13 14.12
N HIS A 125 -2.18 9.26 14.44
CA HIS A 125 -2.10 7.87 13.97
C HIS A 125 -3.27 6.98 14.47
N CYS A 126 -3.73 7.12 15.72
CA CYS A 126 -4.91 6.37 16.18
C CYS A 126 -6.25 7.05 15.83
N SER A 127 -6.37 8.37 16.04
CA SER A 127 -7.66 9.05 15.92
C SER A 127 -8.03 9.44 14.49
N TYR A 128 -7.04 9.51 13.57
CA TYR A 128 -7.18 10.07 12.23
C TYR A 128 -7.75 11.51 12.26
N LYS A 129 -7.42 12.30 13.31
CA LYS A 129 -8.10 13.56 13.63
C LYS A 129 -8.10 14.61 12.52
N SER A 130 -7.13 14.61 11.63
CA SER A 130 -7.02 15.51 10.47
C SER A 130 -7.55 14.89 9.16
N SER A 131 -7.49 13.56 9.01
CA SER A 131 -7.91 12.85 7.79
C SER A 131 -9.38 12.38 7.80
N LYS A 132 -9.94 12.06 8.97
CA LYS A 132 -11.29 11.48 9.19
C LYS A 132 -12.46 12.31 8.62
N VAL A 133 -12.26 13.60 8.32
CA VAL A 133 -13.27 14.43 7.61
C VAL A 133 -13.27 14.22 6.08
N HIS A 134 -12.12 13.86 5.49
CA HIS A 134 -11.97 13.66 4.06
C HIS A 134 -12.21 12.21 3.64
N LEU A 135 -11.77 11.24 4.47
CA LEU A 135 -11.89 9.80 4.22
C LEU A 135 -13.35 9.31 4.09
N ARG A 136 -14.30 10.06 4.66
CA ARG A 136 -15.75 9.79 4.51
C ARG A 136 -16.19 9.67 3.06
N GLN A 137 -15.50 10.34 2.13
CA GLN A 137 -15.76 10.22 0.70
C GLN A 137 -15.69 8.78 0.19
N PHE A 138 -14.84 7.91 0.76
CA PHE A 138 -14.78 6.50 0.38
C PHE A 138 -16.07 5.75 0.73
N THR A 139 -16.79 6.14 1.79
CA THR A 139 -18.10 5.61 2.15
C THR A 139 -19.24 6.33 1.42
N GLU A 140 -19.20 7.66 1.34
CA GLU A 140 -20.24 8.51 0.72
C GLU A 140 -20.33 8.32 -0.80
N LYS A 141 -19.22 7.95 -1.45
CA LYS A 141 -19.13 7.67 -2.90
C LYS A 141 -18.95 6.18 -3.21
N ALA A 142 -19.10 5.29 -2.23
CA ALA A 142 -18.87 3.86 -2.41
C ALA A 142 -19.74 3.29 -3.55
N PRO A 143 -19.14 2.69 -4.59
CA PRO A 143 -19.92 1.98 -5.60
C PRO A 143 -20.61 0.75 -4.95
N PRO A 144 -21.83 0.37 -5.38
CA PRO A 144 -22.49 -0.84 -4.90
C PRO A 144 -21.62 -2.08 -5.15
N ASN A 145 -21.34 -2.86 -4.10
CA ASN A 145 -20.53 -4.06 -4.19
C ASN A 145 -21.14 -5.23 -3.40
N ASP A 146 -21.77 -6.15 -4.13
CA ASP A 146 -22.40 -7.36 -3.57
C ASP A 146 -21.39 -8.36 -2.97
N ARG A 147 -20.07 -8.15 -3.14
CA ARG A 147 -19.01 -8.99 -2.57
C ARG A 147 -18.50 -8.51 -1.21
N MET A 148 -18.81 -7.30 -0.76
CA MET A 148 -18.18 -6.76 0.45
C MET A 148 -18.84 -7.30 1.72
N LEU A 149 -18.13 -8.14 2.46
CA LEU A 149 -18.59 -8.74 3.72
C LEU A 149 -18.24 -7.88 4.95
N ALA A 150 -17.10 -7.18 4.87
CA ALA A 150 -16.65 -6.19 5.84
C ALA A 150 -15.85 -5.10 5.12
N GLY A 151 -15.80 -3.91 5.69
CA GLY A 151 -15.11 -2.75 5.10
C GLY A 151 -14.71 -1.73 6.17
N ILE A 152 -14.59 -0.46 5.76
CA ILE A 152 -14.12 0.67 6.58
C ILE A 152 -14.82 0.69 7.95
N GLY A 153 -14.04 0.44 9.01
CA GLY A 153 -14.49 0.33 10.40
C GLY A 153 -14.01 -0.96 11.08
N GLU A 154 -13.92 -2.05 10.32
CA GLU A 154 -13.23 -3.27 10.74
C GLU A 154 -11.71 -3.16 10.47
N ASN A 155 -10.91 -4.09 11.01
CA ASN A 155 -9.44 -3.98 10.97
C ASN A 155 -8.88 -4.09 9.54
N ALA A 156 -9.44 -5.00 8.74
CA ALA A 156 -9.14 -5.14 7.32
C ALA A 156 -10.41 -5.43 6.50
N GLY A 157 -10.42 -5.01 5.24
CA GLY A 157 -11.57 -5.13 4.34
C GLY A 157 -11.72 -6.55 3.76
N VAL A 158 -12.95 -7.07 3.71
CA VAL A 158 -13.23 -8.48 3.35
C VAL A 158 -14.13 -8.57 2.12
N ILE A 159 -13.62 -9.23 1.06
CA ILE A 159 -14.28 -9.43 -0.22
C ILE A 159 -14.57 -10.91 -0.46
N GLN A 160 -15.83 -11.24 -0.68
CA GLN A 160 -16.25 -12.57 -1.11
C GLN A 160 -15.80 -12.83 -2.56
N VAL A 161 -14.97 -13.86 -2.73
CA VAL A 161 -14.46 -14.26 -4.05
C VAL A 161 -15.29 -15.40 -4.66
N SER A 162 -15.87 -16.29 -3.83
CA SER A 162 -16.81 -17.35 -4.22
C SER A 162 -17.84 -17.64 -3.12
N ASP A 163 -18.83 -18.49 -3.39
CA ASP A 163 -19.85 -18.96 -2.42
C ASP A 163 -19.28 -19.49 -1.10
N ARG A 164 -18.03 -19.98 -1.10
CA ARG A 164 -17.37 -20.60 0.07
C ARG A 164 -16.21 -19.79 0.64
N LEU A 165 -15.54 -18.98 -0.18
CA LEU A 165 -14.29 -18.30 0.17
C LEU A 165 -14.43 -16.78 0.05
N ALA A 166 -13.87 -16.10 1.06
CA ALA A 166 -13.58 -14.69 1.04
C ALA A 166 -12.06 -14.45 1.16
N VAL A 167 -11.66 -13.23 0.82
CA VAL A 167 -10.29 -12.73 0.86
C VAL A 167 -10.30 -11.43 1.63
N THR A 168 -9.29 -11.23 2.46
CA THR A 168 -9.03 -9.99 3.19
C THR A 168 -7.67 -9.45 2.80
N PHE A 169 -7.56 -8.13 2.70
CA PHE A 169 -6.33 -7.43 2.34
C PHE A 169 -6.35 -6.01 2.90
N LYS A 170 -5.16 -5.53 3.27
CA LYS A 170 -4.92 -4.19 3.83
C LYS A 170 -3.46 -3.85 3.56
N VAL A 171 -3.16 -2.56 3.40
CA VAL A 171 -1.80 -2.00 3.41
C VAL A 171 -1.63 -1.03 4.58
N GLU A 172 -0.49 -1.10 5.26
CA GLU A 172 -0.08 -0.18 6.33
C GLU A 172 1.28 0.46 6.03
N SER A 173 1.74 1.36 6.91
CA SER A 173 3.03 2.07 6.84
C SER A 173 3.80 1.96 8.16
N HIS A 174 5.10 1.72 8.09
CA HIS A 174 5.98 1.70 9.27
C HIS A 174 7.20 2.63 9.10
N ASN A 175 6.95 3.82 8.52
CA ASN A 175 7.94 4.78 8.01
C ASN A 175 8.93 5.28 9.07
N HIS A 176 8.45 6.03 10.08
CA HIS A 176 9.33 6.67 11.08
C HIS A 176 10.21 5.67 11.85
N PRO A 177 9.70 4.50 12.31
CA PRO A 177 10.56 3.48 12.91
C PRO A 177 11.60 2.94 11.93
N SER A 178 11.24 2.71 10.66
CA SER A 178 12.15 2.18 9.63
C SER A 178 13.22 3.19 9.18
N PHE A 179 13.06 4.48 9.47
CA PHE A 179 14.15 5.44 9.32
C PHE A 179 15.17 5.36 10.47
N VAL A 180 14.69 5.15 11.70
CA VAL A 180 15.50 5.13 12.94
C VAL A 180 16.23 3.79 13.13
N GLU A 181 15.53 2.68 12.91
CA GLU A 181 16.06 1.31 12.95
C GLU A 181 15.46 0.53 11.77
N PRO A 182 16.16 0.45 10.62
CA PRO A 182 15.53 -0.01 9.39
C PRO A 182 15.17 -1.50 9.36
N HIS A 183 15.88 -2.34 10.12
CA HIS A 183 15.59 -3.78 10.15
C HIS A 183 14.35 -4.06 11.00
N GLN A 184 14.34 -3.58 12.24
CA GLN A 184 13.23 -3.81 13.17
C GLN A 184 11.98 -3.05 12.75
N GLY A 185 12.13 -1.80 12.26
CA GLY A 185 11.03 -1.02 11.73
C GLY A 185 10.31 -1.74 10.58
N ALA A 186 11.04 -2.31 9.62
CA ALA A 186 10.41 -3.02 8.52
C ALA A 186 9.83 -4.39 8.95
N ALA A 187 10.55 -5.14 9.80
CA ALA A 187 10.09 -6.43 10.31
C ALA A 187 8.78 -6.34 11.11
N THR A 188 8.67 -5.34 12.00
CA THR A 188 7.46 -5.10 12.79
C THR A 188 6.30 -4.54 11.96
N GLY A 189 6.60 -3.81 10.87
CA GLY A 189 5.61 -3.45 9.86
C GLY A 189 4.94 -4.67 9.20
N VAL A 190 5.74 -5.68 8.82
CA VAL A 190 5.21 -6.96 8.28
C VAL A 190 4.39 -7.72 9.33
N GLY A 191 4.85 -7.77 10.59
CA GLY A 191 4.09 -8.44 11.67
C GLY A 191 2.77 -7.75 12.02
N GLY A 192 2.74 -6.41 12.02
CA GLY A 192 1.51 -5.63 12.24
C GLY A 192 0.42 -6.02 11.26
N ILE A 193 0.70 -5.90 9.96
CA ILE A 193 -0.27 -6.17 8.89
C ILE A 193 -0.68 -7.66 8.82
N VAL A 194 0.18 -8.58 9.25
CA VAL A 194 -0.16 -10.01 9.36
C VAL A 194 -1.18 -10.27 10.48
N ARG A 195 -1.13 -9.51 11.59
CA ARG A 195 -2.08 -9.64 12.71
C ARG A 195 -3.46 -9.05 12.41
N ASP A 196 -3.55 -7.94 11.65
CA ASP A 196 -4.84 -7.43 11.13
C ASP A 196 -5.61 -8.53 10.36
N ILE A 197 -4.90 -9.16 9.42
CA ILE A 197 -5.44 -10.20 8.55
C ILE A 197 -5.86 -11.42 9.38
N LEU A 198 -5.08 -11.78 10.40
CA LEU A 198 -5.42 -12.85 11.35
C LEU A 198 -6.65 -12.52 12.19
N ALA A 199 -6.81 -11.27 12.64
CA ALA A 199 -7.94 -10.81 13.46
C ALA A 199 -9.29 -10.96 12.72
N MET A 200 -9.32 -10.76 11.40
CA MET A 200 -10.53 -10.96 10.59
C MET A 200 -10.97 -12.43 10.44
N GLY A 201 -10.21 -13.40 10.97
CA GLY A 201 -10.48 -14.85 10.85
C GLY A 201 -9.71 -15.55 9.72
N ALA A 202 -8.85 -14.83 9.00
CA ALA A 202 -8.15 -15.35 7.83
C ALA A 202 -6.82 -16.00 8.16
N ARG A 203 -6.39 -16.91 7.28
CA ARG A 203 -4.99 -17.33 7.20
C ARG A 203 -4.25 -16.34 6.29
N PRO A 204 -3.20 -15.65 6.77
CA PRO A 204 -2.25 -14.94 5.91
C PRO A 204 -1.63 -15.90 4.90
N VAL A 205 -1.57 -15.51 3.62
CA VAL A 205 -1.11 -16.35 2.49
C VAL A 205 -0.12 -15.68 1.55
N ALA A 206 0.02 -14.35 1.58
CA ALA A 206 1.05 -13.61 0.84
C ALA A 206 1.28 -12.20 1.41
N VAL A 207 2.38 -11.57 1.02
CA VAL A 207 2.72 -10.17 1.33
C VAL A 207 3.24 -9.41 0.09
N MET A 208 3.19 -8.08 0.13
CA MET A 208 3.80 -7.17 -0.86
C MET A 208 4.32 -5.89 -0.18
N ASP A 209 5.41 -5.31 -0.67
CA ASP A 209 6.03 -4.12 -0.05
C ASP A 209 6.16 -2.93 -1.03
N PRO A 210 5.33 -1.88 -0.88
CA PRO A 210 5.54 -0.59 -1.53
C PRO A 210 6.58 0.24 -0.75
N LEU A 211 7.78 0.39 -1.32
CA LEU A 211 8.93 1.04 -0.69
C LEU A 211 9.29 2.34 -1.43
N ARG A 212 9.71 3.36 -0.66
CA ARG A 212 10.30 4.60 -1.16
C ARG A 212 11.55 4.95 -0.38
N PHE A 213 12.62 5.26 -1.10
CA PHE A 213 13.91 5.66 -0.53
C PHE A 213 14.40 6.97 -1.14
N GLY A 214 15.43 7.55 -0.50
CA GLY A 214 16.15 8.71 -1.02
C GLY A 214 16.88 8.44 -2.35
N ALA A 215 17.82 9.31 -2.73
CA ALA A 215 18.65 9.05 -3.90
C ALA A 215 19.46 7.76 -3.71
N ALA A 216 19.51 6.89 -4.73
CA ALA A 216 20.03 5.52 -4.61
C ALA A 216 21.53 5.45 -4.30
N ASP A 217 22.28 6.47 -4.71
CA ASP A 217 23.72 6.65 -4.46
C ASP A 217 24.02 7.42 -3.16
N HIS A 218 23.00 7.95 -2.47
CA HIS A 218 23.21 8.70 -1.23
C HIS A 218 23.67 7.78 -0.08
N PRO A 219 24.69 8.17 0.71
CA PRO A 219 25.23 7.31 1.78
C PRO A 219 24.21 6.84 2.81
N ASP A 220 23.18 7.64 3.09
CA ASP A 220 22.13 7.24 4.04
C ASP A 220 21.14 6.22 3.45
N THR A 221 20.91 6.24 2.13
CA THR A 221 20.12 5.22 1.44
C THR A 221 20.81 3.86 1.54
N ALA A 222 22.14 3.82 1.46
CA ALA A 222 22.95 2.63 1.69
C ALA A 222 22.95 2.13 3.16
N ARG A 223 22.50 2.95 4.13
CA ARG A 223 22.18 2.51 5.50
C ARG A 223 20.76 1.95 5.58
N VAL A 224 19.78 2.71 5.09
CA VAL A 224 18.34 2.42 5.27
C VAL A 224 17.92 1.19 4.47
N LEU A 225 18.13 1.21 3.15
CA LEU A 225 17.56 0.22 2.24
C LEU A 225 17.98 -1.22 2.60
N PRO A 226 19.28 -1.56 2.78
CA PRO A 226 19.66 -2.95 3.10
C PRO A 226 19.08 -3.44 4.42
N GLY A 227 18.89 -2.56 5.41
CA GLY A 227 18.23 -2.90 6.66
C GLY A 227 16.74 -3.19 6.48
N VAL A 228 16.01 -2.35 5.73
CA VAL A 228 14.59 -2.59 5.39
C VAL A 228 14.40 -3.92 4.67
N ILE A 229 15.22 -4.20 3.63
CA ILE A 229 15.10 -5.44 2.87
C ILE A 229 15.37 -6.65 3.77
N ALA A 230 16.41 -6.60 4.61
CA ALA A 230 16.71 -7.66 5.57
C ALA A 230 15.62 -7.85 6.64
N GLY A 231 14.97 -6.77 7.10
CA GLY A 231 13.86 -6.83 8.05
C GLY A 231 12.63 -7.55 7.49
N ILE A 232 12.16 -7.12 6.31
CA ILE A 232 11.06 -7.73 5.57
C ILE A 232 11.35 -9.22 5.33
N GLY A 233 12.53 -9.51 4.77
CA GLY A 233 12.93 -10.89 4.45
C GLY A 233 13.02 -11.76 5.69
N THR A 234 13.55 -11.25 6.81
CA THR A 234 13.60 -12.00 8.08
C THR A 234 12.21 -12.36 8.57
N TYR A 235 11.26 -11.43 8.56
CA TYR A 235 9.93 -11.67 9.12
C TYR A 235 9.05 -12.55 8.20
N GLY A 236 8.94 -12.19 6.91
CA GLY A 236 8.12 -12.92 5.94
C GLY A 236 8.59 -14.36 5.70
N ASN A 237 9.90 -14.56 5.53
CA ASN A 237 10.47 -15.89 5.30
C ASN A 237 10.30 -16.80 6.54
N SER A 238 10.44 -16.27 7.76
CA SER A 238 10.24 -17.05 9.00
C SER A 238 8.77 -17.38 9.29
N LEU A 239 7.82 -16.52 8.92
CA LEU A 239 6.39 -16.86 8.94
C LEU A 239 6.03 -17.95 7.91
N GLY A 240 6.80 -18.04 6.83
CA GLY A 240 6.47 -18.85 5.66
C GLY A 240 5.37 -18.21 4.82
N LEU A 241 5.46 -16.90 4.57
CA LEU A 241 4.61 -16.17 3.63
C LEU A 241 5.40 -15.81 2.37
N PRO A 242 4.87 -16.08 1.16
CA PRO A 242 5.51 -15.66 -0.07
C PRO A 242 5.33 -14.14 -0.26
N ASN A 243 6.42 -13.45 -0.57
CA ASN A 243 6.38 -12.13 -1.14
C ASN A 243 6.04 -12.26 -2.64
N ILE A 244 4.95 -11.64 -3.07
CA ILE A 244 4.39 -11.82 -4.43
C ILE A 244 4.47 -10.55 -5.30
N GLY A 245 5.03 -9.45 -4.78
CA GLY A 245 5.19 -8.19 -5.50
C GLY A 245 5.41 -7.02 -4.54
N GLY A 246 5.27 -5.81 -5.07
CA GLY A 246 5.70 -4.59 -4.40
C GLY A 246 6.34 -3.64 -5.40
N GLU A 247 6.84 -2.52 -4.90
CA GLU A 247 7.28 -1.40 -5.73
C GLU A 247 8.48 -0.73 -5.05
N VAL A 248 9.51 -0.32 -5.80
CA VAL A 248 10.70 0.32 -5.20
C VAL A 248 11.16 1.51 -6.05
N VAL A 249 10.88 2.72 -5.54
CA VAL A 249 11.21 4.00 -6.17
C VAL A 249 12.17 4.79 -5.29
N PHE A 250 13.15 5.40 -5.95
CA PHE A 250 14.18 6.28 -5.39
C PHE A 250 13.91 7.72 -5.82
N ASP A 251 13.81 8.63 -4.85
CA ASP A 251 13.69 10.06 -5.10
C ASP A 251 14.28 10.88 -3.92
N PRO A 252 15.05 11.96 -4.17
CA PRO A 252 15.62 12.80 -3.11
C PRO A 252 14.62 13.30 -2.06
N CYS A 253 13.32 13.45 -2.38
CA CYS A 253 12.33 13.92 -1.42
C CYS A 253 12.10 12.97 -0.23
N TYR A 254 12.42 11.67 -0.35
CA TYR A 254 12.28 10.69 0.72
C TYR A 254 13.53 10.56 1.60
N GLN A 255 14.60 11.35 1.39
CA GLN A 255 15.91 11.07 1.97
C GLN A 255 15.96 11.05 3.51
N GLY A 256 15.12 11.85 4.18
CA GLY A 256 14.93 11.83 5.64
C GLY A 256 13.60 11.21 6.10
N ASN A 257 12.78 10.71 5.17
CA ASN A 257 11.46 10.13 5.41
C ASN A 257 11.21 8.99 4.39
N PRO A 258 11.95 7.87 4.49
CA PRO A 258 11.68 6.69 3.66
C PRO A 258 10.28 6.16 3.98
N LEU A 259 9.59 5.66 2.95
CA LEU A 259 8.28 5.03 3.12
C LEU A 259 8.48 3.52 3.06
N VAL A 260 7.97 2.83 4.07
CA VAL A 260 8.07 1.37 4.22
C VAL A 260 6.66 0.90 4.49
N ASN A 261 5.92 0.67 3.41
CA ASN A 261 4.58 0.10 3.50
C ASN A 261 4.66 -1.42 3.38
N ALA A 262 3.72 -2.10 4.03
CA ALA A 262 3.54 -3.54 3.92
C ALA A 262 2.06 -3.85 3.68
N LEU A 263 1.77 -4.68 2.67
CA LEU A 263 0.46 -5.25 2.39
C LEU A 263 0.49 -6.73 2.77
N CYS A 264 -0.58 -7.22 3.41
CA CYS A 264 -0.81 -8.64 3.60
C CYS A 264 -2.15 -9.07 2.99
N LEU A 265 -2.15 -10.29 2.46
CA LEU A 265 -3.27 -10.94 1.80
C LEU A 265 -3.64 -12.21 2.57
N GLY A 266 -4.90 -12.36 2.95
CA GLY A 266 -5.43 -13.51 3.70
C GLY A 266 -6.66 -14.14 3.08
N VAL A 267 -6.83 -15.45 3.30
CA VAL A 267 -7.98 -16.24 2.82
C VAL A 267 -8.75 -16.82 3.99
N LEU A 268 -10.08 -16.78 3.91
CA LEU A 268 -10.99 -17.38 4.90
C LEU A 268 -12.21 -18.06 4.26
N PRO A 269 -12.75 -19.11 4.88
CA PRO A 269 -14.15 -19.50 4.67
C PRO A 269 -15.08 -18.35 5.04
N VAL A 270 -16.15 -18.14 4.27
CA VAL A 270 -17.12 -17.04 4.48
C VAL A 270 -17.77 -17.12 5.88
N ASP A 271 -17.97 -18.32 6.42
CA ASP A 271 -18.53 -18.59 7.75
C ASP A 271 -17.50 -18.49 8.90
N ARG A 272 -16.22 -18.23 8.61
CA ARG A 272 -15.16 -18.02 9.61
C ARG A 272 -14.89 -16.53 9.92
N LEU A 273 -15.59 -15.59 9.25
CA LEU A 273 -15.41 -14.15 9.48
C LEU A 273 -15.61 -13.81 10.97
N GLN A 274 -14.58 -13.24 11.59
CA GLN A 274 -14.62 -12.84 13.00
C GLN A 274 -15.12 -11.39 13.15
N ASN A 275 -15.43 -11.01 14.40
CA ASN A 275 -15.87 -9.68 14.80
C ASN A 275 -15.02 -9.24 16.02
N LYS A 276 -14.72 -7.95 16.15
CA LYS A 276 -13.95 -7.42 17.29
C LYS A 276 -14.77 -7.01 18.52
N ALA A 277 -16.10 -6.93 18.43
CA ALA A 277 -16.93 -6.40 19.50
C ALA A 277 -16.99 -7.30 20.76
N ALA A 278 -16.70 -6.73 21.93
CA ALA A 278 -16.80 -7.38 23.25
C ALA A 278 -18.25 -7.54 23.72
N VAL A 279 -19.04 -8.32 22.99
CA VAL A 279 -20.41 -8.66 23.35
C VAL A 279 -20.46 -9.70 24.47
N GLY A 280 -21.55 -9.68 25.26
CA GLY A 280 -21.81 -10.64 26.34
C GLY A 280 -21.10 -10.31 27.66
N PRO A 281 -21.75 -9.54 28.56
CA PRO A 281 -21.26 -9.33 29.92
C PRO A 281 -21.02 -10.66 30.66
N GLY A 282 -19.90 -10.75 31.37
CA GLY A 282 -19.42 -11.98 32.00
C GLY A 282 -18.49 -12.83 31.11
N ASN A 283 -18.34 -12.52 29.81
CA ASN A 283 -17.30 -13.12 28.99
C ASN A 283 -15.89 -12.72 29.49
N ILE A 284 -14.94 -13.63 29.35
CA ILE A 284 -13.56 -13.48 29.84
C ILE A 284 -12.72 -12.76 28.79
N VAL A 285 -11.96 -11.76 29.23
CA VAL A 285 -10.95 -11.07 28.42
C VAL A 285 -9.62 -11.79 28.61
N VAL A 286 -9.09 -12.37 27.54
CA VAL A 286 -7.85 -13.15 27.54
C VAL A 286 -6.80 -12.42 26.67
N LEU A 287 -5.60 -12.23 27.20
CA LEU A 287 -4.44 -11.81 26.41
C LEU A 287 -3.66 -13.06 26.01
N MET A 288 -3.37 -13.22 24.72
CA MET A 288 -2.62 -14.34 24.16
C MET A 288 -1.42 -13.83 23.34
N GLY A 289 -0.29 -14.52 23.40
CA GLY A 289 0.93 -14.17 22.65
C GLY A 289 2.14 -13.82 23.53
N ALA A 290 3.01 -12.96 23.01
CA ALA A 290 4.28 -12.60 23.64
C ALA A 290 4.13 -11.86 24.98
N LYS A 291 5.24 -11.82 25.74
CA LYS A 291 5.30 -11.13 27.03
C LYS A 291 5.38 -9.63 26.84
N THR A 292 4.57 -8.89 27.59
CA THR A 292 4.50 -7.42 27.54
C THR A 292 5.74 -6.80 28.20
N GLY A 293 6.44 -5.93 27.48
CA GLY A 293 7.70 -5.29 27.87
C GLY A 293 7.73 -3.79 27.51
N ARG A 294 8.86 -3.11 27.73
CA ARG A 294 9.04 -1.66 27.46
C ARG A 294 9.17 -1.28 25.98
N ASP A 295 8.52 -2.01 25.08
CA ASP A 295 8.66 -1.83 23.63
C ASP A 295 7.73 -0.71 23.13
N GLY A 296 8.25 0.18 22.27
CA GLY A 296 7.47 1.20 21.56
C GLY A 296 6.73 2.23 22.41
N ILE A 297 6.93 2.30 23.72
CA ILE A 297 6.17 3.22 24.60
C ILE A 297 6.35 4.68 24.13
N GLY A 298 5.28 5.28 23.62
CA GLY A 298 5.28 6.64 23.04
C GLY A 298 5.58 6.71 21.54
N GLY A 299 5.71 5.57 20.84
CA GLY A 299 5.91 5.48 19.40
C GLY A 299 4.82 6.19 18.63
N VAL A 300 3.58 5.74 18.80
CA VAL A 300 2.39 6.30 18.15
C VAL A 300 2.15 7.80 18.45
N SER A 301 2.33 8.25 19.70
CA SER A 301 2.03 9.63 20.09
C SER A 301 3.17 10.64 19.91
N VAL A 302 4.43 10.22 20.01
CA VAL A 302 5.60 11.14 20.02
C VAL A 302 6.61 10.87 18.89
N LEU A 303 6.59 9.70 18.25
CA LEU A 303 7.43 9.42 17.07
C LEU A 303 6.65 9.54 15.75
N ALA A 304 5.44 8.96 15.67
CA ALA A 304 4.62 8.95 14.45
C ALA A 304 3.75 10.22 14.26
N SER A 305 3.54 11.01 15.32
CA SER A 305 2.75 12.27 15.29
C SER A 305 3.63 13.53 15.36
N ALA A 306 4.93 13.42 15.05
CA ALA A 306 5.90 14.51 15.13
C ALA A 306 6.87 14.51 13.94
N THR A 307 7.48 15.66 13.66
CA THR A 307 8.46 15.84 12.57
C THR A 307 9.88 15.51 13.03
N PHE A 308 10.77 15.12 12.10
CA PHE A 308 12.17 14.88 12.43
C PHE A 308 13.00 16.18 12.53
N ASP A 309 13.77 16.28 13.62
CA ASP A 309 14.83 17.26 13.88
C ASP A 309 16.21 16.58 13.86
N ASP A 310 17.29 17.35 13.68
CA ASP A 310 18.71 16.91 13.58
C ASP A 310 19.25 16.10 14.78
N GLY A 311 18.49 15.94 15.87
CA GLY A 311 18.88 15.22 17.10
C GLY A 311 18.27 13.81 17.27
N SER A 312 17.57 13.29 16.25
CA SER A 312 16.70 12.10 16.35
C SER A 312 17.40 10.80 16.78
N GLU A 313 18.72 10.66 16.59
CA GLU A 313 19.49 9.45 16.91
C GLU A 313 19.37 8.96 18.37
N GLN A 314 19.04 9.86 19.30
CA GLN A 314 18.96 9.55 20.74
C GLN A 314 17.75 8.64 21.08
N ARG A 315 16.82 8.40 20.14
CA ARG A 315 15.57 7.66 20.37
C ARG A 315 15.65 6.15 20.04
N ARG A 316 16.81 5.63 19.62
CA ARG A 316 17.01 4.19 19.32
C ARG A 316 16.61 3.19 20.45
N PRO A 317 16.70 3.49 21.76
CA PRO A 317 16.40 2.50 22.81
C PRO A 317 14.93 2.06 22.96
N SER A 318 13.96 2.72 22.32
CA SER A 318 12.53 2.41 22.43
C SER A 318 11.97 1.59 21.25
N VAL A 319 12.83 1.15 20.33
CA VAL A 319 12.44 0.44 19.11
C VAL A 319 11.85 -0.94 19.44
N GLN A 320 10.70 -1.25 18.86
CA GLN A 320 10.05 -2.56 18.95
C GLN A 320 10.94 -3.64 18.31
N VAL A 321 10.92 -4.88 18.83
CA VAL A 321 11.60 -6.04 18.22
C VAL A 321 10.56 -7.13 18.01
N GLY A 322 10.51 -7.69 16.80
CA GLY A 322 9.57 -8.74 16.43
C GLY A 322 10.15 -10.16 16.54
N ASP A 323 9.30 -11.12 16.92
CA ASP A 323 9.56 -12.56 16.94
C ASP A 323 8.61 -13.29 15.96
N PRO A 324 8.99 -13.44 14.67
CA PRO A 324 8.15 -14.11 13.68
C PRO A 324 7.92 -15.61 13.99
N PHE A 325 8.71 -16.22 14.87
CA PHE A 325 8.49 -17.60 15.30
C PHE A 325 7.36 -17.68 16.33
N MET A 326 7.28 -16.72 17.25
CA MET A 326 6.11 -16.55 18.12
C MET A 326 4.86 -16.22 17.30
N GLU A 327 4.95 -15.34 16.32
CA GLU A 327 3.78 -15.01 15.47
C GLU A 327 3.32 -16.21 14.64
N LYS A 328 4.25 -17.04 14.13
CA LYS A 328 3.88 -18.27 13.44
C LYS A 328 3.08 -19.22 14.33
N LEU A 329 3.45 -19.36 15.60
CA LEU A 329 2.69 -20.17 16.57
C LEU A 329 1.34 -19.51 16.92
N LEU A 330 1.30 -18.18 17.01
CA LEU A 330 0.09 -17.39 17.25
C LEU A 330 -0.94 -17.54 16.11
N ILE A 331 -0.50 -17.54 14.85
CA ILE A 331 -1.34 -17.78 13.66
C ILE A 331 -2.01 -19.16 13.73
N GLU A 332 -1.24 -20.24 13.92
CA GLU A 332 -1.80 -21.59 13.94
C GLU A 332 -2.71 -21.82 15.15
N ALA A 333 -2.40 -21.20 16.30
CA ALA A 333 -3.27 -21.19 17.48
C ALA A 333 -4.61 -20.48 17.21
N CYS A 334 -4.60 -19.26 16.65
CA CYS A 334 -5.82 -18.51 16.33
C CYS A 334 -6.70 -19.27 15.34
N LEU A 335 -6.12 -19.86 14.30
CA LEU A 335 -6.88 -20.61 13.29
C LEU A 335 -7.55 -21.87 13.88
N GLU A 336 -6.90 -22.59 14.81
CA GLU A 336 -7.54 -23.70 15.54
C GLU A 336 -8.64 -23.22 16.51
N LEU A 337 -8.48 -22.04 17.12
CA LEU A 337 -9.51 -21.43 17.97
C LEU A 337 -10.76 -21.02 17.17
N TYR A 338 -10.59 -20.56 15.92
CA TYR A 338 -11.68 -20.25 15.01
C TYR A 338 -12.40 -21.53 14.51
N ASP A 339 -11.65 -22.54 14.08
CA ASP A 339 -12.21 -23.81 13.59
C ASP A 339 -12.91 -24.61 14.71
N ALA A 340 -12.48 -24.44 15.97
CA ALA A 340 -13.18 -24.94 17.15
C ALA A 340 -14.33 -24.02 17.63
N GLN A 341 -14.58 -22.90 16.95
CA GLN A 341 -15.61 -21.89 17.27
C GLN A 341 -15.56 -21.40 18.72
N LEU A 342 -14.34 -21.19 19.26
CA LEU A 342 -14.16 -20.91 20.69
C LEU A 342 -14.24 -19.42 21.06
N ILE A 343 -14.02 -18.54 20.10
CA ILE A 343 -13.94 -17.08 20.27
C ILE A 343 -15.33 -16.43 20.15
N VAL A 344 -15.54 -15.32 20.86
CA VAL A 344 -16.72 -14.44 20.75
C VAL A 344 -16.37 -13.16 19.99
N GLY A 345 -15.17 -12.63 20.23
CA GLY A 345 -14.55 -11.60 19.41
C GLY A 345 -13.03 -11.54 19.63
N ILE A 346 -12.29 -10.95 18.69
CA ILE A 346 -10.83 -10.82 18.73
C ILE A 346 -10.37 -9.45 18.23
N GLN A 347 -9.31 -8.93 18.83
CA GLN A 347 -8.55 -7.77 18.34
C GLN A 347 -7.05 -8.10 18.39
N ASP A 348 -6.26 -7.55 17.47
CA ASP A 348 -4.80 -7.57 17.54
C ASP A 348 -4.27 -6.59 18.62
N LEU A 349 -2.96 -6.56 18.80
CA LEU A 349 -2.26 -5.51 19.53
C LEU A 349 -1.14 -4.91 18.65
N GLY A 350 -1.52 -4.05 17.70
CA GLY A 350 -0.62 -3.11 17.02
C GLY A 350 -0.27 -1.87 17.87
N GLY A 351 -0.30 -0.70 17.24
CA GLY A 351 -0.04 0.59 17.90
C GLY A 351 -0.92 0.82 19.13
N ALA A 352 -0.38 1.50 20.15
CA ALA A 352 -1.00 1.66 21.48
C ALA A 352 -1.25 0.35 22.28
N GLY A 353 -1.05 -0.84 21.70
CA GLY A 353 -1.13 -2.12 22.37
C GLY A 353 -2.42 -2.36 23.16
N LEU A 354 -2.30 -2.67 24.45
CA LEU A 354 -3.45 -2.94 25.34
C LEU A 354 -4.42 -1.75 25.45
N THR A 355 -3.96 -0.52 25.26
CA THR A 355 -4.82 0.67 25.28
C THR A 355 -5.84 0.63 24.15
N CYS A 356 -5.39 0.44 22.91
CA CYS A 356 -6.27 0.33 21.75
C CYS A 356 -7.18 -0.90 21.90
N ALA A 357 -6.58 -2.08 22.05
CA ALA A 357 -7.29 -3.34 22.02
C ALA A 357 -8.41 -3.44 23.08
N LEU A 358 -8.18 -3.01 24.32
CA LEU A 358 -9.24 -3.02 25.36
C LEU A 358 -10.35 -2.00 25.08
N THR A 359 -10.01 -0.87 24.45
CA THR A 359 -10.91 0.26 24.29
C THR A 359 -11.83 0.10 23.08
N GLU A 360 -11.27 -0.22 21.90
CA GLU A 360 -12.06 -0.39 20.67
C GLU A 360 -13.03 -1.55 20.79
N THR A 361 -12.53 -2.70 21.27
CA THR A 361 -13.30 -3.93 21.49
C THR A 361 -14.50 -3.67 22.43
N ALA A 362 -14.33 -2.85 23.47
CA ALA A 362 -15.42 -2.44 24.37
C ALA A 362 -16.38 -1.41 23.72
N ALA A 363 -15.84 -0.38 23.07
CA ALA A 363 -16.62 0.69 22.43
C ALA A 363 -17.53 0.14 21.32
N ALA A 364 -17.02 -0.75 20.45
CA ALA A 364 -17.75 -1.40 19.37
C ALA A 364 -18.96 -2.23 19.85
N ALA A 365 -18.97 -2.67 21.11
CA ALA A 365 -20.08 -3.39 21.74
C ALA A 365 -20.96 -2.52 22.65
N GLY A 366 -20.56 -1.28 22.95
CA GLY A 366 -21.17 -0.44 24.00
C GLY A 366 -20.99 -0.98 25.43
N THR A 367 -20.11 -1.97 25.61
CA THR A 367 -19.85 -2.65 26.89
C THR A 367 -18.71 -2.00 27.66
N GLY A 368 -18.47 -2.46 28.89
CA GLY A 368 -17.29 -2.13 29.66
C GLY A 368 -16.35 -3.33 29.80
N MET A 369 -15.22 -3.13 30.46
CA MET A 369 -14.35 -4.23 30.89
C MET A 369 -13.77 -3.94 32.27
N ARG A 370 -13.63 -4.98 33.09
CA ARG A 370 -12.82 -4.95 34.31
C ARG A 370 -11.53 -5.73 34.05
N VAL A 371 -10.38 -5.09 34.24
CA VAL A 371 -9.06 -5.65 33.87
C VAL A 371 -8.09 -5.58 35.05
N TRP A 372 -7.38 -6.68 35.30
CA TRP A 372 -6.39 -6.83 36.36
C TRP A 372 -5.00 -6.89 35.73
N LEU A 373 -4.25 -5.79 35.78
CA LEU A 373 -2.92 -5.72 35.16
C LEU A 373 -1.92 -6.69 35.81
N GLU A 374 -2.16 -7.12 37.06
CA GLU A 374 -1.38 -8.14 37.76
C GLU A 374 -1.41 -9.52 37.07
N ARG A 375 -2.32 -9.73 36.11
CA ARG A 375 -2.46 -10.95 35.31
C ARG A 375 -1.83 -10.84 33.92
N VAL A 376 -1.39 -9.66 33.50
CA VAL A 376 -0.66 -9.48 32.23
C VAL A 376 0.72 -10.15 32.38
N VAL A 377 1.11 -10.98 31.43
CA VAL A 377 2.40 -11.68 31.49
C VAL A 377 3.52 -10.73 31.08
N LEU A 378 4.20 -10.17 32.09
CA LEU A 378 5.27 -9.19 31.88
C LEU A 378 6.60 -9.87 31.53
N ARG A 379 7.38 -9.20 30.67
CA ARG A 379 8.81 -9.46 30.44
C ARG A 379 9.66 -8.86 31.57
N GLU A 380 9.21 -7.73 32.13
CA GLU A 380 9.87 -6.97 33.18
C GLU A 380 8.92 -6.73 34.36
N ALA A 381 9.22 -7.31 35.53
CA ALA A 381 8.36 -7.18 36.72
C ALA A 381 8.34 -5.77 37.35
N SER A 382 9.12 -4.82 36.81
CA SER A 382 9.21 -3.43 37.26
C SER A 382 8.27 -2.47 36.51
N MET A 383 7.54 -2.94 35.49
CA MET A 383 6.67 -2.08 34.68
C MET A 383 5.54 -1.46 35.51
N GLN A 384 5.30 -0.17 35.29
CA GLN A 384 4.22 0.60 35.89
C GLN A 384 2.94 0.49 35.03
N PRO A 385 1.74 0.70 35.60
CA PRO A 385 0.48 0.50 34.88
C PRO A 385 0.35 1.23 33.54
N HIS A 386 0.84 2.47 33.45
CA HIS A 386 0.85 3.22 32.19
C HIS A 386 1.79 2.59 31.14
N GLU A 387 2.91 2.01 31.56
CA GLU A 387 3.87 1.32 30.69
C GLU A 387 3.31 -0.02 30.18
N ILE A 388 2.54 -0.74 31.01
CA ILE A 388 1.86 -1.98 30.61
C ILE A 388 0.76 -1.69 29.59
N LEU A 389 0.01 -0.60 29.77
CA LEU A 389 -1.09 -0.18 28.90
C LEU A 389 -0.61 0.40 27.56
N ALA A 390 0.50 1.14 27.56
CA ALA A 390 1.10 1.77 26.38
C ALA A 390 2.18 0.93 25.68
N SER A 391 2.39 -0.32 26.12
CA SER A 391 3.40 -1.23 25.55
C SER A 391 2.97 -1.74 24.17
N GLU A 392 3.81 -1.49 23.17
CA GLU A 392 3.67 -1.93 21.78
C GLU A 392 4.49 -3.21 21.50
N SER A 393 4.67 -4.07 22.52
CA SER A 393 5.25 -5.41 22.33
C SER A 393 4.49 -6.19 21.26
N GLN A 394 5.22 -6.82 20.35
CA GLN A 394 4.66 -7.47 19.18
C GLN A 394 4.00 -8.83 19.52
N GLU A 395 3.47 -9.52 18.51
CA GLU A 395 2.94 -10.89 18.60
C GLU A 395 1.92 -11.13 19.73
N ARG A 396 0.92 -10.25 19.89
CA ARG A 396 -0.16 -10.39 20.87
C ARG A 396 -1.54 -10.21 20.23
N MET A 397 -2.53 -10.96 20.74
CA MET A 397 -3.96 -10.82 20.44
C MET A 397 -4.78 -10.72 21.73
N LEU A 398 -5.87 -9.95 21.69
CA LEU A 398 -6.90 -9.88 22.72
C LEU A 398 -8.10 -10.75 22.30
N LEU A 399 -8.50 -11.71 23.13
CA LEU A 399 -9.62 -12.62 22.88
C LEU A 399 -10.75 -12.36 23.88
N ILE A 400 -11.99 -12.36 23.38
CA ILE A 400 -13.21 -12.40 24.19
C ILE A 400 -13.77 -13.84 24.14
N VAL A 401 -13.90 -14.48 25.29
CA VAL A 401 -14.13 -15.93 25.41
C VAL A 401 -15.26 -16.22 26.40
N ALA A 402 -16.21 -17.07 26.04
CA ALA A 402 -17.26 -17.51 26.98
C ALA A 402 -16.66 -18.32 28.14
N PRO A 403 -17.10 -18.15 29.41
CA PRO A 403 -16.46 -18.76 30.57
C PRO A 403 -16.32 -20.29 30.48
N GLU A 404 -17.34 -20.98 29.93
CA GLU A 404 -17.35 -22.43 29.72
C GLU A 404 -16.42 -22.92 28.60
N LYS A 405 -15.86 -22.00 27.80
CA LYS A 405 -14.89 -22.27 26.73
C LYS A 405 -13.43 -22.00 27.13
N LEU A 406 -13.20 -21.29 28.25
CA LEU A 406 -11.86 -20.81 28.65
C LEU A 406 -10.82 -21.95 28.73
N ASP A 407 -11.16 -23.07 29.37
CA ASP A 407 -10.26 -24.23 29.51
C ASP A 407 -9.85 -24.82 28.15
N ALA A 408 -10.72 -24.73 27.13
CA ALA A 408 -10.39 -25.18 25.77
C ALA A 408 -9.43 -24.21 25.06
N VAL A 409 -9.64 -22.90 25.22
CA VAL A 409 -8.75 -21.86 24.68
C VAL A 409 -7.35 -21.96 25.28
N LEU A 410 -7.25 -22.04 26.61
CA LEU A 410 -5.97 -22.15 27.31
C LEU A 410 -5.21 -23.42 26.91
N LYS A 411 -5.92 -24.54 26.70
CA LYS A 411 -5.33 -25.80 26.24
C LYS A 411 -4.82 -25.76 24.80
N ILE A 412 -5.48 -25.04 23.89
CA ILE A 412 -4.97 -24.82 22.52
C ILE A 412 -3.75 -23.89 22.56
N SER A 413 -3.76 -22.87 23.41
CA SER A 413 -2.61 -21.99 23.64
C SER A 413 -1.40 -22.80 24.15
N GLU A 414 -1.59 -23.66 25.16
CA GLU A 414 -0.57 -24.58 25.68
C GLU A 414 -0.05 -25.55 24.61
N LYS A 415 -0.94 -26.13 23.78
CA LYS A 415 -0.59 -27.04 22.68
C LYS A 415 0.40 -26.41 21.69
N TRP A 416 0.22 -25.14 21.36
CA TRP A 416 1.09 -24.39 20.45
C TRP A 416 2.27 -23.68 21.16
N GLY A 417 2.36 -23.77 22.48
CA GLY A 417 3.40 -23.08 23.27
C GLY A 417 3.19 -21.56 23.39
N VAL A 418 2.03 -21.05 22.98
CA VAL A 418 1.68 -19.63 23.01
C VAL A 418 1.17 -19.28 24.42
N PRO A 419 1.76 -18.30 25.13
CA PRO A 419 1.24 -17.88 26.43
C PRO A 419 -0.18 -17.30 26.32
N ALA A 420 -1.06 -17.62 27.27
CA ALA A 420 -2.38 -17.02 27.39
C ALA A 420 -2.76 -16.77 28.86
N SER A 421 -3.45 -15.65 29.13
CA SER A 421 -3.85 -15.25 30.50
C SER A 421 -5.21 -14.55 30.52
N ALA A 422 -6.08 -14.95 31.45
CA ALA A 422 -7.40 -14.34 31.67
C ALA A 422 -7.27 -13.01 32.46
N ILE A 423 -6.95 -11.94 31.73
CA ILE A 423 -6.65 -10.60 32.28
C ILE A 423 -7.89 -9.81 32.74
N GLY A 424 -9.10 -10.17 32.31
CA GLY A 424 -10.29 -9.38 32.60
C GLY A 424 -11.63 -10.07 32.39
N GLU A 425 -12.71 -9.32 32.56
CA GLU A 425 -14.10 -9.70 32.30
C GLU A 425 -14.85 -8.56 31.61
N VAL A 426 -15.70 -8.89 30.64
CA VAL A 426 -16.63 -7.94 29.99
C VAL A 426 -17.71 -7.57 31.00
N THR A 427 -18.03 -6.28 31.11
CA THR A 427 -19.03 -5.75 32.03
C THR A 427 -20.18 -5.08 31.27
N GLU A 428 -21.36 -5.06 31.88
CA GLU A 428 -22.57 -4.52 31.26
C GLU A 428 -22.49 -3.00 31.11
N GLY A 429 -22.95 -2.50 29.97
CA GLY A 429 -23.23 -1.10 29.69
C GLY A 429 -24.68 -0.95 29.24
N THR A 430 -25.24 0.25 29.37
CA THR A 430 -26.61 0.56 28.95
C THR A 430 -26.64 1.80 28.05
N PRO A 431 -27.71 2.02 27.24
CA PRO A 431 -27.85 3.24 26.44
C PRO A 431 -27.98 4.54 27.25
N ALA A 432 -28.15 4.48 28.58
CA ALA A 432 -28.23 5.64 29.47
C ALA A 432 -26.95 5.84 30.30
N GLU A 433 -26.28 4.74 30.66
CA GLU A 433 -24.99 4.69 31.34
C GLU A 433 -24.09 3.72 30.56
N PRO A 434 -23.24 4.20 29.64
CA PRO A 434 -22.39 3.33 28.83
C PRO A 434 -21.40 2.57 29.70
N GLY A 435 -20.98 1.39 29.23
CA GLY A 435 -20.03 0.54 29.96
C GLY A 435 -18.71 1.25 30.23
N ARG A 436 -17.98 0.80 31.25
CA ARG A 436 -16.74 1.45 31.71
C ARG A 436 -15.53 0.52 31.69
N LEU A 437 -14.39 1.08 31.32
CA LEU A 437 -13.08 0.43 31.34
C LEU A 437 -12.44 0.69 32.71
N LEU A 438 -12.58 -0.30 33.60
CA LEU A 438 -12.14 -0.28 34.98
C LEU A 438 -10.86 -1.13 35.12
N ILE A 439 -9.70 -0.48 35.10
CA ILE A 439 -8.41 -1.17 35.17
C ILE A 439 -7.79 -0.99 36.57
N THR A 440 -7.40 -2.11 37.17
CA THR A 440 -6.80 -2.15 38.51
C THR A 440 -5.36 -2.65 38.50
N TRP A 441 -4.57 -2.17 39.45
CA TRP A 441 -3.22 -2.65 39.76
C TRP A 441 -2.97 -2.61 41.27
N GLN A 442 -2.48 -3.72 41.81
CA GLN A 442 -2.23 -3.95 43.24
C GLN A 442 -3.47 -3.65 44.11
N GLY A 443 -4.66 -3.96 43.58
CA GLY A 443 -5.95 -3.68 44.23
C GLY A 443 -6.44 -2.23 44.16
N HIS A 444 -5.73 -1.32 43.48
CA HIS A 444 -6.12 0.07 43.28
C HIS A 444 -6.65 0.32 41.87
N THR A 445 -7.72 1.11 41.71
CA THR A 445 -8.19 1.57 40.39
C THR A 445 -7.25 2.63 39.83
N VAL A 446 -6.63 2.33 38.69
CA VAL A 446 -5.69 3.20 37.97
C VAL A 446 -6.30 3.82 36.70
N VAL A 447 -7.37 3.21 36.17
CA VAL A 447 -8.15 3.71 35.04
C VAL A 447 -9.63 3.52 35.33
N ASP A 448 -10.43 4.57 35.13
CA ASP A 448 -11.89 4.56 35.14
C ASP A 448 -12.39 5.35 33.92
N VAL A 449 -12.26 4.72 32.75
CA VAL A 449 -12.56 5.16 31.36
C VAL A 449 -14.03 5.00 30.90
N PRO A 450 -14.74 5.91 30.20
CA PRO A 450 -15.76 5.51 29.22
C PRO A 450 -15.08 5.13 27.89
N PRO A 451 -15.18 3.90 27.35
CA PRO A 451 -14.42 3.46 26.18
C PRO A 451 -14.60 4.35 24.95
N GLY A 452 -15.84 4.70 24.60
CA GLY A 452 -16.13 5.56 23.44
C GLY A 452 -15.54 6.98 23.55
N SER A 453 -15.20 7.45 24.76
CA SER A 453 -14.56 8.77 24.90
C SER A 453 -13.10 8.81 24.41
N LEU A 454 -12.45 7.65 24.34
CA LEU A 454 -11.11 7.49 23.78
C LEU A 454 -11.13 7.33 22.25
N VAL A 455 -12.18 6.72 21.68
CA VAL A 455 -12.27 6.34 20.26
C VAL A 455 -13.21 7.25 19.46
N ASP A 456 -14.48 7.30 19.85
CA ASP A 456 -15.55 7.98 19.13
C ASP A 456 -15.55 9.49 19.39
N GLU A 457 -15.30 9.89 20.63
CA GLU A 457 -15.27 11.30 21.04
C GLU A 457 -13.92 11.98 20.76
N GLY A 458 -12.97 11.34 20.06
CA GLY A 458 -11.68 11.96 19.73
C GLY A 458 -11.79 13.33 19.04
N PRO A 459 -10.73 14.17 19.10
CA PRO A 459 -10.69 15.41 18.32
C PRO A 459 -10.86 15.12 16.83
N VAL A 460 -11.58 16.01 16.12
CA VAL A 460 -11.74 15.95 14.66
C VAL A 460 -11.58 17.38 14.13
N TYR A 461 -10.56 17.58 13.31
CA TYR A 461 -10.13 18.89 12.83
C TYR A 461 -10.53 19.11 11.36
N ALA A 462 -11.34 20.13 11.11
CA ALA A 462 -11.39 20.78 9.81
C ALA A 462 -10.14 21.67 9.65
N ARG A 463 -9.00 21.05 9.31
CA ARG A 463 -7.72 21.73 9.10
C ARG A 463 -7.85 22.78 7.98
N PRO A 464 -7.15 23.93 8.06
CA PRO A 464 -7.10 24.88 6.95
C PRO A 464 -6.48 24.24 5.71
N MET A 465 -7.02 24.55 4.53
CA MET A 465 -6.50 24.10 3.23
C MET A 465 -6.22 25.31 2.34
N ARG A 466 -5.12 25.26 1.58
CA ARG A 466 -4.75 26.26 0.58
C ARG A 466 -3.83 25.62 -0.46
N GLU A 467 -4.23 25.70 -1.72
CA GLU A 467 -3.41 25.29 -2.88
C GLU A 467 -1.94 25.79 -2.77
N PRO A 468 -0.93 24.94 -3.00
CA PRO A 468 0.49 25.35 -2.97
C PRO A 468 0.78 26.47 -3.96
N ALA A 469 1.38 27.56 -3.47
CA ALA A 469 1.55 28.80 -4.25
C ALA A 469 2.53 28.68 -5.44
N ASP A 470 3.32 27.62 -5.47
CA ASP A 470 4.26 27.25 -6.52
C ASP A 470 3.65 26.33 -7.59
N LEU A 471 2.49 25.70 -7.32
CA LEU A 471 1.89 24.67 -8.20
C LEU A 471 1.68 25.17 -9.63
N ILE A 472 1.21 26.42 -9.79
CA ILE A 472 1.00 27.05 -11.10
C ILE A 472 2.31 27.30 -11.88
N LEU A 473 3.44 27.48 -11.20
CA LEU A 473 4.75 27.61 -11.84
C LEU A 473 5.31 26.23 -12.20
N LEU A 474 5.16 25.27 -11.29
CA LEU A 474 5.54 23.87 -11.50
C LEU A 474 4.81 23.28 -12.72
N GLN A 475 3.49 23.49 -12.83
CA GLN A 475 2.68 23.03 -13.96
C GLN A 475 2.95 23.77 -15.28
N ALA A 476 3.55 24.97 -15.23
CA ALA A 476 3.93 25.71 -16.42
C ALA A 476 5.28 25.24 -17.02
N ASP A 477 6.18 24.71 -16.19
CA ASP A 477 7.51 24.23 -16.61
C ASP A 477 7.45 22.82 -17.20
N ARG A 478 6.95 22.71 -18.43
CA ARG A 478 6.57 21.43 -19.06
C ARG A 478 7.75 20.66 -19.66
N ALA A 479 7.90 19.39 -19.28
CA ALA A 479 8.92 18.50 -19.82
C ALA A 479 8.83 18.27 -21.34
N GLU A 480 7.64 18.44 -21.96
CA GLU A 480 7.49 18.35 -23.43
C GLU A 480 8.28 19.42 -24.20
N THR A 481 8.77 20.46 -23.51
CA THR A 481 9.65 21.50 -24.08
C THR A 481 11.14 21.15 -24.04
N LEU A 482 11.53 20.10 -23.31
CA LEU A 482 12.92 19.70 -23.13
C LEU A 482 13.53 19.12 -24.43
N PRO A 483 14.87 19.16 -24.59
CA PRO A 483 15.56 18.63 -25.77
C PRO A 483 15.41 17.11 -25.92
N ARG A 484 14.51 16.67 -26.80
CA ARG A 484 14.23 15.25 -27.06
C ARG A 484 15.23 14.61 -28.05
N PRO A 485 15.63 13.34 -27.84
CA PRO A 485 16.34 12.54 -28.83
C PRO A 485 15.65 12.52 -30.20
N SER A 486 16.43 12.66 -31.27
CA SER A 486 15.93 12.67 -32.65
C SER A 486 16.86 11.99 -33.67
N THR A 487 17.91 11.30 -33.21
CA THR A 487 18.76 10.42 -34.02
C THR A 487 18.70 8.99 -33.48
N PRO A 488 18.93 7.96 -34.32
CA PRO A 488 18.95 6.57 -33.89
C PRO A 488 19.87 6.29 -32.70
N GLU A 489 21.07 6.88 -32.71
CA GLU A 489 22.08 6.71 -31.68
C GLU A 489 21.63 7.34 -30.36
N ALA A 490 21.04 8.54 -30.39
CA ALA A 490 20.53 9.21 -29.20
C ALA A 490 19.32 8.48 -28.58
N LEU A 491 18.49 7.83 -29.40
CA LEU A 491 17.41 6.95 -28.93
C LEU A 491 17.99 5.71 -28.22
N ARG A 492 18.99 5.07 -28.82
CA ARG A 492 19.71 3.91 -28.26
C ARG A 492 20.38 4.22 -26.93
N GLU A 493 21.08 5.35 -26.85
CA GLU A 493 21.74 5.83 -25.63
C GLU A 493 20.72 6.20 -24.54
N THR A 494 19.56 6.74 -24.92
CA THR A 494 18.48 7.07 -23.96
C THR A 494 17.87 5.81 -23.37
N LEU A 495 17.62 4.77 -24.17
CA LEU A 495 17.15 3.47 -23.67
C LEU A 495 18.14 2.86 -22.67
N LEU A 496 19.42 2.81 -23.02
CA LEU A 496 20.46 2.25 -22.14
C LEU A 496 20.64 3.05 -20.84
N ARG A 497 20.46 4.37 -20.88
CA ARG A 497 20.47 5.21 -19.66
C ARG A 497 19.25 4.93 -18.78
N MET A 498 18.07 4.81 -19.39
CA MET A 498 16.81 4.61 -18.66
C MET A 498 16.77 3.25 -17.97
N ILE A 499 17.02 2.14 -18.68
CA ILE A 499 16.99 0.77 -18.07
C ILE A 499 18.08 0.57 -17.00
N GLY A 500 19.13 1.39 -16.99
CA GLY A 500 20.17 1.40 -15.96
C GLY A 500 19.89 2.36 -14.79
N SER A 501 18.78 3.10 -14.79
CA SER A 501 18.40 4.01 -13.70
C SER A 501 17.83 3.28 -12.48
N PRO A 502 17.96 3.79 -11.25
CA PRO A 502 17.49 3.08 -10.04
C PRO A 502 15.99 2.72 -10.03
N ASN A 503 15.16 3.49 -10.73
CA ASN A 503 13.72 3.28 -10.79
C ASN A 503 13.33 2.24 -11.86
N LEU A 504 14.02 2.22 -13.00
CA LEU A 504 13.74 1.30 -14.11
C LEU A 504 14.70 0.09 -14.22
N CYS A 505 15.64 -0.09 -13.30
CA CYS A 505 16.56 -1.24 -13.30
C CYS A 505 15.97 -2.46 -12.57
N ASP A 506 16.59 -3.61 -12.82
CA ASP A 506 16.25 -4.90 -12.21
C ASP A 506 16.18 -4.85 -10.67
N LYS A 507 15.03 -5.24 -10.12
CA LYS A 507 14.79 -5.31 -8.67
C LYS A 507 15.21 -6.65 -8.06
N SER A 508 15.79 -7.58 -8.83
CA SER A 508 16.17 -8.93 -8.35
C SER A 508 17.11 -8.89 -7.13
N TRP A 509 18.03 -7.92 -7.04
CA TRP A 509 18.88 -7.73 -5.85
C TRP A 509 18.08 -7.60 -4.55
N ILE A 510 16.90 -6.97 -4.60
CA ILE A 510 15.95 -6.89 -3.47
C ILE A 510 15.17 -8.21 -3.38
N THR A 511 14.49 -8.57 -4.47
CA THR A 511 13.41 -9.56 -4.41
C THR A 511 13.85 -11.02 -4.35
N GLU A 512 15.12 -11.32 -4.62
CA GLU A 512 15.69 -12.66 -4.41
C GLU A 512 16.05 -12.94 -2.93
N GLN A 513 15.96 -11.93 -2.06
CA GLN A 513 16.09 -12.09 -0.60
C GLN A 513 14.78 -12.57 0.07
N TYR A 514 13.69 -12.64 -0.69
CA TYR A 514 12.36 -13.05 -0.23
C TYR A 514 11.97 -14.43 -0.79
N ASP A 515 11.31 -15.25 0.02
CA ASP A 515 10.61 -16.43 -0.48
C ASP A 515 9.39 -15.99 -1.33
N ARG A 516 9.12 -16.72 -2.42
CA ARG A 516 7.97 -16.51 -3.31
C ARG A 516 7.27 -17.82 -3.72
N TYR A 517 7.58 -18.93 -3.05
CA TYR A 517 7.14 -20.29 -3.40
C TYR A 517 6.55 -21.08 -2.23
N VAL A 518 6.77 -20.66 -0.98
CA VAL A 518 6.19 -21.26 0.21
C VAL A 518 4.66 -21.31 0.12
N LEU A 519 4.05 -22.32 0.75
CA LEU A 519 2.67 -22.77 0.54
C LEU A 519 2.33 -23.33 -0.86
N GLY A 520 3.22 -23.24 -1.86
CA GLY A 520 3.08 -23.91 -3.17
C GLY A 520 1.95 -23.37 -4.07
N ASN A 521 1.41 -22.19 -3.74
CA ASN A 521 0.22 -21.61 -4.38
C ASN A 521 0.50 -20.35 -5.21
N THR A 522 1.70 -19.77 -5.16
CA THR A 522 2.12 -18.69 -6.06
C THR A 522 2.11 -19.14 -7.52
N VAL A 523 1.59 -18.29 -8.41
CA VAL A 523 1.39 -18.60 -9.84
C VAL A 523 2.00 -17.54 -10.76
N LEU A 524 1.98 -16.27 -10.34
CA LEU A 524 2.84 -15.17 -10.79
C LEU A 524 3.36 -14.42 -9.55
N ALA A 525 4.51 -13.80 -9.69
CA ALA A 525 5.19 -12.99 -8.67
C ALA A 525 6.22 -12.10 -9.36
N GLN A 526 6.76 -11.12 -8.64
CA GLN A 526 7.79 -10.19 -9.10
C GLN A 526 8.87 -10.87 -9.98
N PRO A 527 9.18 -10.32 -11.17
CA PRO A 527 8.80 -9.00 -11.71
C PRO A 527 7.53 -8.96 -12.58
N GLU A 528 6.63 -9.95 -12.54
CA GLU A 528 5.37 -9.88 -13.31
C GLU A 528 4.45 -8.73 -12.80
N ASP A 529 3.63 -8.13 -13.67
CA ASP A 529 2.82 -6.92 -13.42
C ASP A 529 1.93 -6.99 -12.16
N ALA A 530 1.46 -8.19 -11.81
CA ALA A 530 0.71 -8.45 -10.59
C ALA A 530 1.06 -9.84 -10.01
N GLY A 531 1.13 -9.90 -8.68
CA GLY A 531 1.30 -11.16 -7.95
C GLY A 531 0.01 -11.97 -7.97
N ILE A 532 0.08 -13.26 -8.30
CA ILE A 532 -1.08 -14.17 -8.34
C ILE A 532 -0.86 -15.36 -7.41
N ILE A 533 -1.85 -15.63 -6.56
CA ILE A 533 -1.95 -16.88 -5.78
C ILE A 533 -3.21 -17.67 -6.12
N ARG A 534 -3.09 -19.00 -6.17
CA ARG A 534 -4.23 -19.93 -6.18
C ARG A 534 -4.77 -20.09 -4.77
N ILE A 535 -6.09 -20.04 -4.60
CA ILE A 535 -6.76 -20.12 -3.30
C ILE A 535 -7.72 -21.32 -3.18
N ASP A 536 -8.05 -21.99 -4.28
CA ASP A 536 -8.72 -23.30 -4.27
C ASP A 536 -8.10 -24.22 -5.33
N GLU A 537 -7.55 -25.37 -4.89
CA GLU A 537 -6.95 -26.36 -5.77
C GLU A 537 -7.98 -27.13 -6.62
N GLN A 538 -9.25 -27.14 -6.22
CA GLN A 538 -10.29 -27.94 -6.89
C GLN A 538 -10.94 -27.20 -8.08
N SER A 539 -11.12 -25.89 -7.96
CA SER A 539 -11.66 -25.04 -9.02
C SER A 539 -10.57 -24.37 -9.87
N GLY A 540 -9.38 -24.18 -9.30
CA GLY A 540 -8.33 -23.33 -9.89
C GLY A 540 -8.44 -21.85 -9.51
N LEU A 541 -9.48 -21.46 -8.74
CA LEU A 541 -9.74 -20.09 -8.30
C LEU A 541 -8.49 -19.46 -7.70
N GLY A 542 -8.19 -18.22 -8.12
CA GLY A 542 -7.08 -17.43 -7.61
C GLY A 542 -7.41 -15.95 -7.48
N VAL A 543 -6.50 -15.23 -6.85
CA VAL A 543 -6.53 -13.76 -6.77
C VAL A 543 -5.22 -13.17 -7.25
N ALA A 544 -5.35 -11.99 -7.86
CA ALA A 544 -4.25 -11.14 -8.28
C ALA A 544 -4.19 -9.91 -7.36
N MET A 545 -2.99 -9.35 -7.18
CA MET A 545 -2.77 -8.10 -6.45
C MET A 545 -1.69 -7.29 -7.16
N SER A 546 -1.86 -5.97 -7.23
CA SER A 546 -0.75 -5.04 -7.49
C SER A 546 -0.86 -3.81 -6.58
N VAL A 547 0.22 -3.05 -6.46
CA VAL A 547 0.40 -1.92 -5.54
C VAL A 547 1.26 -0.83 -6.18
N ASP A 548 0.68 0.34 -6.42
CA ASP A 548 1.30 1.39 -7.25
C ASP A 548 1.10 2.78 -6.62
N GLY A 549 2.01 3.73 -6.87
CA GLY A 549 1.94 5.05 -6.22
C GLY A 549 2.95 6.09 -6.68
N ASN A 550 2.91 6.52 -7.94
CA ASN A 550 3.83 7.53 -8.47
C ASN A 550 3.63 8.91 -7.80
N GLY A 551 4.50 9.21 -6.83
CA GLY A 551 4.47 10.47 -6.06
C GLY A 551 4.83 11.72 -6.87
N ARG A 552 5.52 11.60 -8.02
CA ARG A 552 5.78 12.75 -8.90
C ARG A 552 4.51 13.21 -9.60
N TYR A 553 3.71 12.28 -10.11
CA TYR A 553 2.39 12.63 -10.67
C TYR A 553 1.49 13.32 -9.63
N ALA A 554 1.40 12.78 -8.42
CA ALA A 554 0.65 13.41 -7.33
C ALA A 554 1.25 14.74 -6.84
N ARG A 555 2.56 14.97 -7.03
CA ARG A 555 3.21 16.27 -6.75
C ARG A 555 2.87 17.34 -7.80
N LEU A 556 2.66 16.95 -9.06
CA LEU A 556 2.24 17.82 -10.16
C LEU A 556 0.72 18.08 -10.16
N ASP A 557 -0.09 17.07 -9.83
CA ASP A 557 -1.53 17.18 -9.62
C ASP A 557 -1.98 16.07 -8.65
N PRO A 558 -2.34 16.37 -7.39
CA PRO A 558 -2.70 15.34 -6.41
C PRO A 558 -4.01 14.61 -6.74
N TYR A 559 -4.96 15.26 -7.42
CA TYR A 559 -6.24 14.66 -7.79
C TYR A 559 -6.06 13.64 -8.92
N ASN A 560 -5.38 14.05 -9.99
CA ASN A 560 -5.12 13.17 -11.13
C ASN A 560 -4.01 12.15 -10.84
N GLY A 561 -3.00 12.49 -10.02
CA GLY A 561 -1.98 11.54 -9.57
C GLY A 561 -2.54 10.39 -8.75
N ALA A 562 -3.48 10.64 -7.83
CA ALA A 562 -4.20 9.58 -7.12
C ALA A 562 -5.07 8.71 -8.05
N LYS A 563 -5.66 9.30 -9.10
CA LYS A 563 -6.36 8.54 -10.16
C LYS A 563 -5.40 7.74 -11.05
N LEU A 564 -4.17 8.21 -11.28
CA LEU A 564 -3.15 7.49 -12.05
C LEU A 564 -2.64 6.26 -11.29
N ALA A 565 -2.33 6.39 -9.99
CA ALA A 565 -1.97 5.24 -9.15
C ALA A 565 -3.08 4.17 -9.11
N LEU A 566 -4.35 4.59 -9.04
CA LEU A 566 -5.49 3.68 -9.17
C LEU A 566 -5.59 3.04 -10.56
N ALA A 567 -5.38 3.80 -11.63
CA ALA A 567 -5.42 3.31 -13.00
C ALA A 567 -4.32 2.27 -13.26
N GLU A 568 -3.12 2.54 -12.78
CA GLU A 568 -1.92 1.69 -12.87
C GLU A 568 -2.13 0.36 -12.15
N ALA A 569 -2.49 0.38 -10.86
CA ALA A 569 -2.79 -0.85 -10.11
C ALA A 569 -3.96 -1.65 -10.68
N TYR A 570 -4.99 -0.97 -11.19
CA TYR A 570 -6.11 -1.59 -11.89
C TYR A 570 -5.67 -2.28 -13.19
N ARG A 571 -4.82 -1.61 -13.97
CA ARG A 571 -4.27 -2.09 -15.25
C ARG A 571 -3.29 -3.23 -15.05
N ASN A 572 -2.39 -3.14 -14.06
CA ASN A 572 -1.44 -4.18 -13.66
C ASN A 572 -2.14 -5.49 -13.27
N VAL A 573 -3.20 -5.41 -12.47
CA VAL A 573 -4.08 -6.56 -12.19
C VAL A 573 -4.74 -7.07 -13.47
N ALA A 574 -5.28 -6.17 -14.30
CA ALA A 574 -6.04 -6.54 -15.49
C ALA A 574 -5.21 -7.16 -16.62
N VAL A 575 -3.94 -6.75 -16.83
CA VAL A 575 -3.11 -7.32 -17.90
C VAL A 575 -2.82 -8.81 -17.70
N THR A 576 -2.81 -9.27 -16.44
CA THR A 576 -2.70 -10.71 -16.14
C THR A 576 -3.94 -11.54 -16.49
N GLY A 577 -5.01 -10.91 -16.98
CA GLY A 577 -6.31 -11.54 -17.27
C GLY A 577 -7.25 -11.62 -16.06
N ALA A 578 -6.83 -11.13 -14.89
CA ALA A 578 -7.69 -11.04 -13.71
C ALA A 578 -8.73 -9.92 -13.84
N LYS A 579 -9.88 -10.08 -13.17
CA LYS A 579 -10.87 -9.00 -13.03
C LYS A 579 -10.64 -8.24 -11.71
N PRO A 580 -10.30 -6.94 -11.73
CA PRO A 580 -10.28 -6.11 -10.52
C PRO A 580 -11.65 -6.04 -9.82
N VAL A 581 -11.66 -6.03 -8.48
CA VAL A 581 -12.89 -6.05 -7.66
C VAL A 581 -12.90 -5.11 -6.45
N ALA A 582 -11.74 -4.70 -5.91
CA ALA A 582 -11.66 -3.88 -4.70
C ALA A 582 -10.30 -3.17 -4.56
N VAL A 583 -10.26 -2.15 -3.70
CA VAL A 583 -9.09 -1.27 -3.48
C VAL A 583 -8.74 -1.18 -1.99
N THR A 584 -7.45 -1.06 -1.68
CA THR A 584 -6.91 -0.63 -0.38
C THR A 584 -5.90 0.49 -0.59
N ASP A 585 -5.73 1.41 0.36
CA ASP A 585 -4.87 2.58 0.19
C ASP A 585 -3.95 2.86 1.39
N CYS A 586 -2.74 3.35 1.12
CA CYS A 586 -1.82 3.87 2.14
C CYS A 586 -1.37 5.28 1.75
N LEU A 587 -1.96 6.26 2.43
CA LEU A 587 -1.82 7.68 2.10
C LEU A 587 -0.65 8.29 2.86
N ASN A 588 0.49 8.47 2.19
CA ASN A 588 1.72 9.00 2.79
C ASN A 588 1.88 10.49 2.47
N PHE A 589 1.85 11.35 3.50
CA PHE A 589 1.89 12.81 3.39
C PHE A 589 2.74 13.45 4.51
N GLY A 590 3.10 14.72 4.33
CA GLY A 590 3.77 15.54 5.36
C GLY A 590 2.85 15.93 6.52
N SER A 591 3.13 17.05 7.18
CA SER A 591 2.30 17.54 8.29
C SER A 591 0.94 18.07 7.82
N PRO A 592 -0.20 17.59 8.36
CA PRO A 592 -1.54 18.12 8.09
C PRO A 592 -1.79 19.49 8.76
N GLU A 593 -0.76 20.05 9.42
CA GLU A 593 -0.79 21.42 9.94
C GLU A 593 -0.37 22.45 8.88
N ASP A 594 0.32 22.02 7.80
CA ASP A 594 0.56 22.87 6.63
C ASP A 594 -0.67 22.87 5.69
N PRO A 595 -1.25 24.04 5.34
CA PRO A 595 -2.44 24.10 4.50
C PRO A 595 -2.25 23.61 3.06
N GLY A 596 -1.02 23.59 2.55
CA GLY A 596 -0.66 23.04 1.23
C GLY A 596 -0.67 21.52 1.24
N VAL A 597 0.00 20.91 2.22
CA VAL A 597 0.00 19.44 2.41
C VAL A 597 -1.43 18.95 2.68
N MET A 598 -2.19 19.64 3.53
CA MET A 598 -3.58 19.29 3.82
C MET A 598 -4.48 19.39 2.58
N TRP A 599 -4.26 20.38 1.71
CA TRP A 599 -4.95 20.50 0.42
C TRP A 599 -4.59 19.35 -0.53
N GLN A 600 -3.29 19.00 -0.64
CA GLN A 600 -2.84 17.88 -1.47
C GLN A 600 -3.45 16.55 -1.00
N PHE A 601 -3.52 16.31 0.31
CA PHE A 601 -4.20 15.14 0.87
C PHE A 601 -5.70 15.11 0.53
N ALA A 602 -6.40 16.22 0.74
CA ALA A 602 -7.83 16.31 0.46
C ALA A 602 -8.17 16.06 -1.02
N GLU A 603 -7.34 16.59 -1.93
CA GLU A 603 -7.48 16.38 -3.37
C GLU A 603 -7.11 14.95 -3.80
N ALA A 604 -6.09 14.33 -3.21
CA ALA A 604 -5.75 12.94 -3.47
C ALA A 604 -6.85 11.97 -3.01
N VAL A 605 -7.40 12.15 -1.80
CA VAL A 605 -8.55 11.38 -1.32
C VAL A 605 -9.78 11.60 -2.21
N ARG A 606 -10.01 12.84 -2.67
CA ARG A 606 -11.09 13.14 -3.62
C ARG A 606 -10.86 12.44 -4.97
N GLY A 607 -9.62 12.39 -5.46
CA GLY A 607 -9.22 11.71 -6.70
C GLY A 607 -9.48 10.22 -6.65
N LEU A 608 -8.96 9.56 -5.62
CA LEU A 608 -9.14 8.13 -5.39
C LEU A 608 -10.62 7.78 -5.20
N ALA A 609 -11.37 8.53 -4.38
CA ALA A 609 -12.80 8.29 -4.16
C ALA A 609 -13.65 8.47 -5.44
N ASP A 610 -13.39 9.52 -6.23
CA ASP A 610 -14.04 9.73 -7.53
C ASP A 610 -13.66 8.63 -8.54
N GLY A 611 -12.43 8.13 -8.50
CA GLY A 611 -11.94 7.09 -9.40
C GLY A 611 -12.50 5.70 -9.10
N CYS A 612 -12.55 5.33 -7.82
CA CYS A 612 -13.20 4.11 -7.34
C CYS A 612 -14.68 4.06 -7.74
N ALA A 613 -15.39 5.19 -7.58
CA ALA A 613 -16.78 5.33 -8.03
C ALA A 613 -16.94 5.21 -9.56
N GLU A 614 -15.99 5.75 -10.35
CA GLU A 614 -16.02 5.70 -11.82
C GLU A 614 -15.73 4.28 -12.36
N LEU A 615 -14.77 3.56 -11.77
CA LEU A 615 -14.44 2.18 -12.12
C LEU A 615 -15.47 1.16 -11.62
N GLY A 616 -16.14 1.45 -10.50
CA GLY A 616 -17.12 0.56 -9.87
C GLY A 616 -16.51 -0.43 -8.85
N ILE A 617 -15.37 -0.10 -8.27
CA ILE A 617 -14.70 -0.91 -7.22
C ILE A 617 -14.48 -0.05 -5.96
N PRO A 618 -14.88 -0.50 -4.75
CA PRO A 618 -14.78 0.31 -3.55
C PRO A 618 -13.40 0.22 -2.89
N VAL A 619 -13.03 1.26 -2.14
CA VAL A 619 -12.02 1.17 -1.09
C VAL A 619 -12.60 0.38 0.08
N THR A 620 -11.95 -0.71 0.48
CA THR A 620 -12.44 -1.60 1.55
C THR A 620 -11.80 -1.29 2.90
N GLY A 621 -10.64 -0.64 2.92
CA GLY A 621 -9.89 -0.23 4.10
C GLY A 621 -8.48 0.23 3.71
N GLY A 622 -7.79 0.93 4.60
CA GLY A 622 -6.50 1.55 4.31
C GLY A 622 -5.88 2.24 5.53
N ASN A 623 -4.81 2.98 5.31
CA ASN A 623 -4.00 3.64 6.34
C ASN A 623 -3.61 5.08 5.94
N VAL A 624 -3.42 5.97 6.91
CA VAL A 624 -2.91 7.33 6.69
C VAL A 624 -1.63 7.58 7.49
N SER A 625 -0.55 7.85 6.77
CA SER A 625 0.74 8.24 7.33
C SER A 625 0.93 9.75 7.13
N PHE A 626 0.82 10.51 8.21
CA PHE A 626 1.11 11.95 8.25
C PHE A 626 2.50 12.21 8.88
N TYR A 627 2.93 13.48 8.84
CA TYR A 627 4.22 13.93 9.41
C TYR A 627 5.47 13.29 8.78
N ASN A 628 5.39 12.80 7.54
CA ASN A 628 6.55 12.40 6.75
C ASN A 628 7.28 13.67 6.23
N GLN A 629 7.95 14.38 7.14
CA GLN A 629 8.77 15.54 6.83
C GLN A 629 9.93 15.74 7.82
N THR A 630 11.04 16.29 7.32
CA THR A 630 12.21 16.67 8.11
C THR A 630 12.32 18.20 8.09
N GLY A 631 12.23 18.84 9.25
CA GLY A 631 12.05 20.29 9.34
C GLY A 631 10.88 20.78 8.48
N ALA A 632 11.16 21.60 7.46
CA ALA A 632 10.19 22.14 6.51
C ALA A 632 10.09 21.36 5.18
N ALA A 633 10.89 20.31 4.98
CA ALA A 633 10.89 19.52 3.75
C ALA A 633 9.98 18.29 3.91
N ALA A 634 8.79 18.35 3.33
CA ALA A 634 7.89 17.20 3.21
C ALA A 634 8.25 16.33 2.00
N ILE A 635 7.91 15.04 2.10
CA ILE A 635 7.87 14.13 0.95
C ILE A 635 6.94 14.67 -0.15
N HIS A 636 7.04 14.11 -1.35
CA HIS A 636 5.94 14.19 -2.30
C HIS A 636 4.68 13.52 -1.73
N PRO A 637 3.47 14.00 -2.05
CA PRO A 637 2.24 13.31 -1.67
C PRO A 637 2.20 11.94 -2.36
N THR A 638 2.22 10.86 -1.58
CA THR A 638 2.36 9.50 -2.10
C THR A 638 1.19 8.62 -1.65
N PRO A 639 0.04 8.73 -2.34
CA PRO A 639 -1.06 7.79 -2.19
C PRO A 639 -0.68 6.47 -2.88
N VAL A 640 -0.30 5.46 -2.09
CA VAL A 640 -0.10 4.10 -2.60
C VAL A 640 -1.45 3.41 -2.67
N VAL A 641 -1.78 2.81 -3.81
CA VAL A 641 -3.07 2.18 -4.09
C VAL A 641 -2.83 0.70 -4.41
N GLY A 642 -3.42 -0.19 -3.61
CA GLY A 642 -3.42 -1.63 -3.84
C GLY A 642 -4.76 -2.10 -4.42
N VAL A 643 -4.73 -2.90 -5.48
CA VAL A 643 -5.95 -3.40 -6.16
C VAL A 643 -6.00 -4.92 -6.11
N LEU A 644 -7.11 -5.46 -5.60
CA LEU A 644 -7.42 -6.88 -5.60
C LEU A 644 -8.16 -7.26 -6.91
N GLY A 645 -7.72 -8.33 -7.57
CA GLY A 645 -8.41 -8.98 -8.67
C GLY A 645 -8.68 -10.46 -8.44
N VAL A 646 -9.57 -11.05 -9.24
CA VAL A 646 -9.98 -12.46 -9.17
C VAL A 646 -9.80 -13.14 -10.53
N LEU A 647 -9.35 -14.40 -10.53
CA LEU A 647 -9.37 -15.31 -11.67
C LEU A 647 -10.18 -16.56 -11.30
N ASP A 648 -11.16 -16.94 -12.13
CA ASP A 648 -11.92 -18.18 -11.94
C ASP A 648 -11.03 -19.43 -12.03
N ASP A 649 -9.93 -19.35 -12.82
CA ASP A 649 -8.90 -20.38 -12.95
C ASP A 649 -7.54 -19.75 -13.28
N VAL A 650 -6.55 -19.93 -12.39
CA VAL A 650 -5.17 -19.42 -12.57
C VAL A 650 -4.42 -20.05 -13.74
N ALA A 651 -4.90 -21.13 -14.35
CA ALA A 651 -4.33 -21.65 -15.59
C ALA A 651 -4.51 -20.68 -16.77
N GLN A 652 -5.48 -19.75 -16.70
CA GLN A 652 -5.81 -18.77 -17.74
C GLN A 652 -5.05 -17.44 -17.61
N ARG A 653 -4.19 -17.29 -16.59
CA ARG A 653 -3.37 -16.09 -16.38
C ARG A 653 -2.48 -15.77 -17.58
N VAL A 654 -2.21 -14.49 -17.79
CA VAL A 654 -1.28 -13.99 -18.80
C VAL A 654 -0.02 -13.45 -18.11
N PRO A 655 1.21 -13.86 -18.50
CA PRO A 655 2.45 -13.30 -17.98
C PRO A 655 2.94 -12.09 -18.81
N MET A 656 3.88 -11.32 -18.27
CA MET A 656 4.54 -10.19 -18.96
C MET A 656 5.44 -10.66 -20.12
N GLY A 657 6.07 -11.83 -19.96
CA GLY A 657 7.24 -12.25 -20.73
C GLY A 657 6.93 -12.81 -22.10
N PHE A 658 7.70 -12.41 -23.13
CA PHE A 658 7.62 -13.03 -24.46
C PHE A 658 8.04 -14.51 -24.38
N ALA A 659 7.06 -15.42 -24.37
CA ALA A 659 7.31 -16.84 -24.21
C ALA A 659 7.94 -17.47 -25.48
N ARG A 660 8.86 -18.41 -25.25
CA ARG A 660 9.62 -19.08 -26.31
C ARG A 660 8.71 -19.96 -27.17
N THR A 661 8.60 -19.64 -28.46
CA THR A 661 7.93 -20.47 -29.46
C THR A 661 8.81 -21.66 -29.88
N THR A 662 8.25 -22.61 -30.65
CA THR A 662 9.03 -23.72 -31.21
C THR A 662 9.30 -23.53 -32.70
N GLY A 663 10.57 -23.73 -33.11
CA GLY A 663 11.00 -23.62 -34.50
C GLY A 663 11.14 -22.16 -34.98
N ALA A 664 10.45 -21.82 -36.07
CA ALA A 664 10.51 -20.51 -36.73
C ALA A 664 9.18 -19.72 -36.57
N ASP A 665 8.35 -20.11 -35.60
CA ASP A 665 7.10 -19.41 -35.30
C ASP A 665 7.34 -18.19 -34.40
N HIS A 666 6.45 -17.21 -34.48
CA HIS A 666 6.54 -15.94 -33.75
C HIS A 666 5.16 -15.47 -33.34
N ASP A 667 5.09 -14.57 -32.38
CA ASP A 667 3.86 -13.88 -32.01
C ASP A 667 3.85 -12.46 -32.60
N LEU A 668 2.66 -11.90 -32.76
CA LEU A 668 2.45 -10.55 -33.26
C LEU A 668 2.39 -9.59 -32.07
N ILE A 669 3.23 -8.57 -32.04
CA ILE A 669 3.30 -7.58 -30.95
C ILE A 669 2.39 -6.41 -31.28
N PHE A 670 1.37 -6.21 -30.45
CA PHE A 670 0.45 -5.07 -30.53
C PHE A 670 0.66 -4.14 -29.33
N VAL A 671 0.46 -2.84 -29.56
CA VAL A 671 0.24 -1.84 -28.50
C VAL A 671 -1.24 -1.48 -28.49
N LEU A 672 -1.84 -1.49 -27.31
CA LEU A 672 -3.22 -1.06 -27.06
C LEU A 672 -3.22 0.36 -26.48
N GLY A 673 -4.27 1.12 -26.74
CA GLY A 673 -4.41 2.53 -26.33
C GLY A 673 -3.70 3.52 -27.26
N GLU A 674 -3.57 4.76 -26.80
CA GLU A 674 -2.99 5.89 -27.57
C GLU A 674 -1.72 6.42 -26.92
N THR A 675 -0.59 6.43 -27.63
CA THR A 675 0.60 7.17 -27.17
C THR A 675 0.46 8.66 -27.51
N ARG A 676 0.53 9.52 -26.49
CA ARG A 676 0.50 10.98 -26.62
C ARG A 676 1.87 11.54 -26.24
N VAL A 677 2.11 12.83 -26.48
CA VAL A 677 3.34 13.51 -26.02
C VAL A 677 3.12 13.99 -24.59
N GLU A 678 3.19 13.05 -23.65
CA GLU A 678 3.02 13.25 -22.20
C GLU A 678 4.32 12.79 -21.53
N LEU A 679 5.12 13.76 -21.05
CA LEU A 679 6.50 13.55 -20.57
C LEU A 679 6.74 14.21 -19.20
N SER A 680 5.82 15.05 -18.75
CA SER A 680 5.89 15.82 -17.51
C SER A 680 5.73 14.91 -16.29
N GLY A 681 6.75 14.88 -15.45
CA GLY A 681 6.88 13.97 -14.30
C GLY A 681 7.56 12.62 -14.60
N SER A 682 7.89 12.35 -15.88
CA SER A 682 8.38 11.03 -16.32
C SER A 682 9.76 10.63 -15.83
N GLU A 683 10.04 9.32 -15.87
CA GLU A 683 11.40 8.81 -15.65
C GLU A 683 12.37 9.30 -16.73
N TRP A 684 11.93 9.55 -17.97
CA TRP A 684 12.80 10.20 -18.96
C TRP A 684 13.20 11.62 -18.52
N ALA A 685 12.23 12.43 -18.09
CA ALA A 685 12.48 13.80 -17.64
C ALA A 685 13.40 13.84 -16.41
N TRP A 686 13.21 12.91 -15.48
CA TRP A 686 14.08 12.75 -14.32
C TRP A 686 15.49 12.27 -14.71
N VAL A 687 15.62 11.11 -15.35
CA VAL A 687 16.90 10.43 -15.64
C VAL A 687 17.77 11.16 -16.67
N THR A 688 17.19 12.01 -17.54
CA THR A 688 17.95 12.77 -18.56
C THR A 688 18.10 14.25 -18.24
N HIS A 689 17.23 14.84 -17.41
CA HIS A 689 17.22 16.28 -17.16
C HIS A 689 17.10 16.71 -15.69
N GLU A 690 17.04 15.76 -14.73
CA GLU A 690 16.77 16.01 -13.30
C GLU A 690 15.49 16.85 -13.09
N HIS A 691 14.51 16.68 -14.00
CA HIS A 691 13.37 17.57 -14.14
C HIS A 691 12.11 17.03 -13.48
N LEU A 692 11.41 17.90 -12.75
CA LEU A 692 10.05 17.71 -12.27
C LEU A 692 9.25 18.98 -12.53
N GLY A 693 8.29 18.90 -13.45
CA GLY A 693 7.40 20.00 -13.83
C GLY A 693 6.42 19.58 -14.92
N GLY A 694 5.45 20.44 -15.20
CA GLY A 694 4.33 20.22 -16.12
C GLY A 694 3.12 19.54 -15.47
N VAL A 695 2.31 18.86 -16.28
CA VAL A 695 1.08 18.17 -15.84
C VAL A 695 1.19 16.67 -16.12
N PRO A 696 0.76 15.78 -15.21
CA PRO A 696 0.93 14.34 -15.39
C PRO A 696 0.05 13.80 -16.53
N PRO A 697 0.30 12.56 -17.00
CA PRO A 697 -0.45 11.96 -18.11
C PRO A 697 -1.97 12.00 -17.91
N ARG A 698 -2.75 12.17 -18.99
CA ARG A 698 -4.21 12.21 -18.88
C ARG A 698 -4.77 10.81 -18.59
N VAL A 699 -5.24 10.62 -17.37
CA VAL A 699 -6.05 9.46 -16.97
C VAL A 699 -7.40 9.40 -17.69
N ASP A 700 -7.85 8.19 -18.03
CA ASP A 700 -9.17 7.90 -18.59
C ASP A 700 -9.68 6.55 -18.04
N LEU A 701 -10.30 6.57 -16.86
CA LEU A 701 -10.68 5.35 -16.14
C LEU A 701 -11.79 4.56 -16.85
N THR A 702 -12.60 5.24 -17.66
CA THR A 702 -13.54 4.56 -18.57
C THR A 702 -12.77 3.79 -19.65
N GLY A 703 -11.70 4.35 -20.21
CA GLY A 703 -10.75 3.65 -21.06
C GLY A 703 -10.08 2.45 -20.37
N GLU A 704 -9.57 2.62 -19.14
CA GLU A 704 -8.94 1.53 -18.37
C GLU A 704 -9.89 0.34 -18.15
N ARG A 705 -11.15 0.58 -17.76
CA ARG A 705 -12.15 -0.50 -17.64
C ARG A 705 -12.37 -1.22 -18.97
N THR A 706 -12.46 -0.49 -20.08
CA THR A 706 -12.66 -1.10 -21.41
C THR A 706 -11.43 -1.88 -21.88
N LEU A 707 -10.21 -1.45 -21.53
CA LEU A 707 -8.97 -2.20 -21.73
C LEU A 707 -8.95 -3.49 -20.89
N ALA A 708 -9.33 -3.41 -19.61
CA ALA A 708 -9.41 -4.57 -18.72
C ALA A 708 -10.45 -5.61 -19.19
N GLU A 709 -11.63 -5.17 -19.62
CA GLU A 709 -12.65 -6.05 -20.22
C GLU A 709 -12.18 -6.73 -21.51
N LEU A 710 -11.40 -6.01 -22.35
CA LEU A 710 -10.77 -6.58 -23.53
C LEU A 710 -9.74 -7.66 -23.16
N VAL A 711 -8.82 -7.35 -22.24
CA VAL A 711 -7.71 -8.25 -21.90
C VAL A 711 -8.21 -9.50 -21.15
N ALA A 712 -9.12 -9.36 -20.19
CA ALA A 712 -9.71 -10.50 -19.49
C ALA A 712 -10.45 -11.46 -20.44
N GLU A 713 -11.24 -10.94 -21.39
CA GLU A 713 -11.89 -11.77 -22.41
C GLU A 713 -10.86 -12.41 -23.36
N ALA A 714 -9.87 -11.64 -23.84
CA ALA A 714 -8.83 -12.15 -24.74
C ALA A 714 -7.94 -13.22 -24.09
N ALA A 715 -7.66 -13.12 -22.79
CA ALA A 715 -7.01 -14.15 -21.99
C ALA A 715 -7.89 -15.42 -21.92
N ARG A 716 -9.16 -15.26 -21.53
CA ARG A 716 -10.16 -16.33 -21.39
C ARG A 716 -10.42 -17.12 -22.68
N VAL A 717 -10.27 -16.48 -23.86
CA VAL A 717 -10.33 -17.15 -25.18
C VAL A 717 -8.96 -17.51 -25.77
N GLY A 718 -7.88 -17.43 -25.00
CA GLY A 718 -6.53 -17.85 -25.41
C GLY A 718 -5.97 -17.07 -26.61
N HIS A 719 -6.29 -15.79 -26.73
CA HIS A 719 -5.81 -14.89 -27.80
C HIS A 719 -4.54 -14.14 -27.40
N LEU A 720 -4.12 -14.20 -26.14
CA LEU A 720 -2.90 -13.60 -25.62
C LEU A 720 -1.91 -14.70 -25.21
N ARG A 721 -0.63 -14.50 -25.51
CA ARG A 721 0.48 -15.31 -24.95
C ARG A 721 1.21 -14.56 -23.84
N SER A 722 1.36 -13.25 -23.99
CA SER A 722 1.82 -12.34 -22.95
C SER A 722 1.11 -11.00 -23.07
N ALA A 723 1.03 -10.28 -21.96
CA ALA A 723 0.48 -8.94 -21.85
C ALA A 723 1.21 -8.23 -20.70
N HIS A 724 1.60 -6.99 -20.93
CA HIS A 724 2.40 -6.17 -20.03
C HIS A 724 1.89 -4.73 -20.10
N ASP A 725 1.86 -4.06 -18.96
CA ASP A 725 1.49 -2.66 -18.80
C ASP A 725 2.41 -1.67 -19.56
N LEU A 726 2.02 -0.40 -19.64
CA LEU A 726 2.89 0.71 -20.07
C LEU A 726 2.84 1.83 -19.01
N SER A 727 3.64 1.66 -17.97
CA SER A 727 3.93 2.56 -16.84
C SER A 727 5.20 3.39 -17.11
N ASP A 728 6.02 3.64 -16.08
CA ASP A 728 7.29 4.37 -16.11
C ASP A 728 8.23 3.85 -17.22
N GLY A 729 8.90 4.75 -17.94
CA GLY A 729 9.76 4.43 -19.09
C GLY A 729 9.02 3.99 -20.38
N GLY A 730 7.72 3.67 -20.29
CA GLY A 730 6.83 3.43 -21.43
C GLY A 730 7.16 2.18 -22.25
N LEU A 731 6.81 2.23 -23.55
CA LEU A 731 6.93 1.08 -24.46
C LEU A 731 8.36 0.53 -24.55
N ALA A 732 9.36 1.40 -24.45
CA ALA A 732 10.76 1.01 -24.54
C ALA A 732 11.21 0.19 -23.33
N GLN A 733 10.72 0.51 -22.13
CA GLN A 733 10.91 -0.27 -20.92
C GLN A 733 10.21 -1.64 -21.07
N ALA A 734 8.92 -1.64 -21.38
CA ALA A 734 8.11 -2.84 -21.51
C ALA A 734 8.68 -3.84 -22.54
N LEU A 735 9.20 -3.35 -23.66
CA LEU A 735 9.91 -4.18 -24.66
C LEU A 735 11.15 -4.86 -24.08
N VAL A 736 11.95 -4.14 -23.27
CA VAL A 736 13.15 -4.70 -22.64
C VAL A 736 12.77 -5.74 -21.60
N GLU A 737 11.80 -5.46 -20.74
CA GLU A 737 11.38 -6.39 -19.68
C GLU A 737 10.75 -7.67 -20.24
N SER A 738 9.75 -7.56 -21.11
CA SER A 738 9.14 -8.72 -21.79
C SER A 738 10.17 -9.58 -22.55
N SER A 739 11.19 -8.96 -23.16
CA SER A 739 12.28 -9.68 -23.84
C SER A 739 13.27 -10.33 -22.88
N LEU A 740 13.73 -9.60 -21.85
CA LEU A 740 14.73 -10.09 -20.90
C LEU A 740 14.18 -11.20 -19.99
N ARG A 741 12.87 -11.19 -19.69
CA ARG A 741 12.17 -12.17 -18.84
C ARG A 741 12.40 -13.62 -19.26
N HIS A 742 12.47 -13.88 -20.57
CA HIS A 742 12.71 -15.21 -21.13
C HIS A 742 13.86 -15.27 -22.14
N GLY A 743 14.53 -14.16 -22.45
CA GLY A 743 15.59 -14.09 -23.45
C GLY A 743 15.04 -14.34 -24.87
N VAL A 744 14.01 -13.60 -25.25
CA VAL A 744 13.36 -13.66 -26.56
C VAL A 744 13.44 -12.26 -27.19
N GLY A 745 14.00 -12.17 -28.39
CA GLY A 745 14.12 -10.89 -29.10
C GLY A 745 12.79 -10.34 -29.57
N ALA A 746 12.81 -9.11 -30.07
CA ALA A 746 11.66 -8.45 -30.67
C ALA A 746 12.10 -7.61 -31.87
N ARG A 747 11.29 -7.57 -32.92
CA ARG A 747 11.57 -6.76 -34.11
C ARG A 747 10.35 -5.91 -34.45
N ILE A 748 10.44 -4.61 -34.18
CA ILE A 748 9.36 -3.65 -34.28
C ILE A 748 9.66 -2.54 -35.30
N ALA A 749 8.62 -1.83 -35.75
CA ALA A 749 8.72 -0.65 -36.59
C ALA A 749 7.85 0.48 -36.03
N MET A 750 8.26 1.73 -36.25
CA MET A 750 7.45 2.89 -35.88
C MET A 750 6.20 2.98 -36.77
N PRO A 751 5.01 3.26 -36.21
CA PRO A 751 3.83 3.60 -37.01
C PRO A 751 4.07 4.91 -37.79
N GLU A 752 3.38 5.09 -38.92
CA GLU A 752 3.66 6.17 -39.90
C GLU A 752 3.84 7.56 -39.27
N GLY A 753 2.89 8.00 -38.43
CA GLY A 753 2.93 9.29 -37.73
C GLY A 753 4.02 9.44 -36.66
N PHE A 754 4.73 8.37 -36.32
CA PHE A 754 5.83 8.36 -35.35
C PHE A 754 7.21 8.16 -35.98
N THR A 755 7.33 8.12 -37.31
CA THR A 755 8.61 7.86 -38.01
C THR A 755 9.60 9.03 -38.02
N THR A 756 9.16 10.28 -37.85
CA THR A 756 9.98 11.47 -38.14
C THR A 756 10.37 12.31 -36.92
N GLY A 757 11.60 12.85 -36.92
CA GLY A 757 12.07 13.82 -35.94
C GLY A 757 12.18 13.23 -34.54
N SER A 758 11.57 13.89 -33.54
CA SER A 758 11.49 13.39 -32.15
C SER A 758 10.20 12.61 -31.86
N MET A 759 9.47 12.16 -32.88
CA MET A 759 8.30 11.30 -32.70
C MET A 759 8.62 9.83 -32.42
N PRO A 760 9.72 9.22 -32.94
CA PRO A 760 10.12 7.88 -32.49
C PRO A 760 10.42 7.84 -31.00
N PHE A 761 11.03 8.90 -30.47
CA PHE A 761 11.20 9.12 -29.03
C PHE A 761 9.83 9.12 -28.31
N ALA A 762 8.88 9.92 -28.80
CA ALA A 762 7.57 10.00 -28.16
C ALA A 762 6.81 8.66 -28.18
N PHE A 763 6.93 7.86 -29.23
CA PHE A 763 6.30 6.54 -29.29
C PHE A 763 6.89 5.55 -28.29
N LEU A 764 8.21 5.61 -28.11
CA LEU A 764 8.98 4.70 -27.25
C LEU A 764 8.90 5.06 -25.76
N PHE A 765 9.03 6.34 -25.40
CA PHE A 765 9.32 6.78 -24.03
C PHE A 765 8.26 7.68 -23.37
N SER A 766 7.13 7.97 -24.03
CA SER A 766 6.03 8.70 -23.35
C SER A 766 5.22 7.74 -22.48
N GLU A 767 4.78 8.23 -21.32
CA GLU A 767 4.19 7.44 -20.22
C GLU A 767 2.65 7.63 -20.14
N SER A 768 1.99 7.81 -21.30
CA SER A 768 0.53 7.86 -21.40
C SER A 768 -0.14 6.66 -20.74
N ALA A 769 -1.11 6.91 -19.86
CA ALA A 769 -1.99 5.90 -19.26
C ALA A 769 -2.92 5.25 -20.31
N GLY A 770 -3.68 4.21 -19.92
CA GLY A 770 -4.63 3.53 -20.81
C GLY A 770 -4.00 2.67 -21.91
N ARG A 771 -2.77 2.20 -21.70
CA ARG A 771 -2.00 1.41 -22.68
C ARG A 771 -1.43 0.11 -22.11
N ALA A 772 -1.34 -0.92 -22.94
CA ALA A 772 -0.67 -2.18 -22.66
C ALA A 772 -0.02 -2.74 -23.94
N MET A 773 1.08 -3.48 -23.82
CA MET A 773 1.70 -4.25 -24.91
C MET A 773 1.25 -5.71 -24.80
N VAL A 774 0.89 -6.33 -25.93
CA VAL A 774 0.44 -7.74 -25.95
C VAL A 774 1.08 -8.54 -27.09
N ALA A 775 1.40 -9.80 -26.80
CA ALA A 775 1.86 -10.78 -27.80
C ALA A 775 0.72 -11.74 -28.17
N VAL A 776 0.30 -11.70 -29.42
CA VAL A 776 -0.85 -12.45 -29.95
C VAL A 776 -0.37 -13.62 -30.81
N PRO A 777 -0.77 -14.88 -30.53
CA PRO A 777 -0.42 -16.03 -31.35
C PRO A 777 -0.92 -15.91 -32.80
N ARG A 778 -0.12 -16.38 -33.75
CA ARG A 778 -0.48 -16.36 -35.18
C ARG A 778 -1.70 -17.24 -35.45
N GLY A 779 -2.62 -16.72 -36.26
CA GLY A 779 -3.95 -17.29 -36.49
C GLY A 779 -5.04 -16.67 -35.61
N HIS A 780 -4.68 -16.04 -34.48
CA HIS A 780 -5.63 -15.35 -33.60
C HIS A 780 -5.79 -13.86 -33.97
N GLU A 781 -4.95 -13.31 -34.86
CA GLU A 781 -4.85 -11.85 -35.07
C GLU A 781 -6.17 -11.21 -35.54
N LYS A 782 -6.97 -11.93 -36.34
CA LYS A 782 -8.27 -11.45 -36.83
C LYS A 782 -9.36 -11.49 -35.77
N ALA A 783 -9.31 -12.46 -34.85
CA ALA A 783 -10.27 -12.57 -33.77
C ALA A 783 -9.93 -11.54 -32.67
N PHE A 784 -8.65 -11.38 -32.34
CA PHE A 784 -8.17 -10.35 -31.42
C PHE A 784 -8.49 -8.93 -31.89
N THR A 785 -8.15 -8.58 -33.14
CA THR A 785 -8.42 -7.23 -33.67
C THR A 785 -9.91 -6.95 -33.87
N ALA A 786 -10.74 -7.98 -34.09
CA ALA A 786 -12.19 -7.86 -34.07
C ALA A 786 -12.73 -7.58 -32.65
N LEU A 787 -12.22 -8.28 -31.63
CA LEU A 787 -12.58 -8.04 -30.23
C LEU A 787 -12.16 -6.63 -29.75
N CYS A 788 -10.98 -6.16 -30.17
CA CYS A 788 -10.56 -4.77 -29.91
C CYS A 788 -11.53 -3.76 -30.54
N ALA A 789 -11.98 -4.01 -31.79
CA ALA A 789 -12.93 -3.16 -32.49
C ALA A 789 -14.35 -3.22 -31.90
N GLU A 790 -14.78 -4.37 -31.36
CA GLU A 790 -16.04 -4.53 -30.63
C GLU A 790 -16.03 -3.75 -29.31
N ARG A 791 -14.92 -3.79 -28.58
CA ARG A 791 -14.72 -3.00 -27.34
C ARG A 791 -14.42 -1.52 -27.60
N GLY A 792 -14.03 -1.15 -28.82
CA GLY A 792 -13.65 0.22 -29.18
C GLY A 792 -12.25 0.63 -28.71
N VAL A 793 -11.38 -0.31 -28.34
CA VAL A 793 -10.02 -0.05 -27.86
C VAL A 793 -9.09 0.22 -29.06
N PRO A 794 -8.39 1.37 -29.12
CA PRO A 794 -7.35 1.62 -30.13
C PRO A 794 -6.23 0.58 -30.04
N TRP A 795 -5.73 0.13 -31.19
CA TRP A 795 -4.61 -0.82 -31.26
C TRP A 795 -3.71 -0.53 -32.43
N THR A 796 -2.43 -0.89 -32.30
CA THR A 796 -1.43 -0.80 -33.36
C THR A 796 -0.57 -2.07 -33.38
N LEU A 797 -0.51 -2.76 -34.52
CA LEU A 797 0.47 -3.84 -34.74
C LEU A 797 1.85 -3.20 -34.96
N ILE A 798 2.79 -3.39 -34.03
CA ILE A 798 4.12 -2.77 -34.10
C ILE A 798 5.22 -3.73 -34.60
N GLY A 799 5.05 -5.04 -34.46
CA GLY A 799 6.13 -5.97 -34.81
C GLY A 799 5.86 -7.43 -34.49
N VAL A 800 6.95 -8.18 -34.29
CA VAL A 800 6.94 -9.62 -33.98
C VAL A 800 7.94 -9.97 -32.88
N THR A 801 7.66 -11.01 -32.11
CA THR A 801 8.69 -11.66 -31.27
C THR A 801 9.70 -12.40 -32.15
N ASP A 802 10.92 -12.59 -31.67
CA ASP A 802 11.94 -13.39 -32.35
C ASP A 802 12.67 -14.30 -31.35
N THR A 803 12.18 -15.54 -31.23
CA THR A 803 12.77 -16.56 -30.34
C THR A 803 14.17 -17.03 -30.80
N ASN A 804 14.62 -16.67 -32.02
CA ASN A 804 15.97 -16.96 -32.50
C ASN A 804 16.86 -15.70 -32.54
N GLY A 805 16.27 -14.50 -32.45
CA GLY A 805 16.98 -13.23 -32.34
C GLY A 805 17.49 -12.96 -30.92
N GLY A 806 18.80 -12.76 -30.79
CA GLY A 806 19.44 -12.35 -29.53
C GLY A 806 19.39 -10.84 -29.27
N GLU A 807 18.40 -10.12 -29.82
CA GLU A 807 18.39 -8.66 -29.91
C GLU A 807 16.97 -8.07 -29.97
N ILE A 808 16.86 -6.78 -29.65
CA ILE A 808 15.69 -5.94 -29.97
C ILE A 808 16.06 -5.05 -31.17
N GLU A 809 15.36 -5.20 -32.29
CA GLU A 809 15.41 -4.33 -33.48
C GLU A 809 14.27 -3.30 -33.41
N VAL A 810 14.63 -2.02 -33.40
CA VAL A 810 13.71 -0.92 -33.72
C VAL A 810 14.06 -0.47 -35.14
N ARG A 811 13.31 -0.97 -36.12
CA ARG A 811 13.62 -0.81 -37.55
C ARG A 811 13.83 0.65 -37.95
N ASP A 812 14.80 0.86 -38.85
CA ASP A 812 15.26 2.16 -39.36
C ASP A 812 15.77 3.14 -38.27
N HIS A 813 15.88 2.65 -37.03
CA HIS A 813 16.48 3.31 -35.89
C HIS A 813 17.67 2.47 -35.37
N PHE A 814 17.49 1.64 -34.34
CA PHE A 814 18.60 1.01 -33.63
C PHE A 814 18.36 -0.48 -33.31
N THR A 815 19.46 -1.18 -33.05
CA THR A 815 19.45 -2.56 -32.54
C THR A 815 20.31 -2.65 -31.27
N ILE A 816 19.85 -3.41 -30.26
CA ILE A 816 20.62 -3.71 -29.05
C ILE A 816 20.52 -5.20 -28.73
N GLY A 817 21.65 -5.84 -28.45
CA GLY A 817 21.68 -7.25 -28.04
C GLY A 817 21.12 -7.46 -26.63
N LEU A 818 20.42 -8.58 -26.41
CA LEU A 818 19.82 -8.91 -25.11
C LEU A 818 20.86 -9.02 -23.99
N GLU A 819 22.11 -9.39 -24.29
CA GLU A 819 23.22 -9.41 -23.33
C GLU A 819 23.66 -7.98 -22.90
N GLU A 820 23.64 -7.01 -23.83
CA GLU A 820 23.95 -5.60 -23.53
C GLU A 820 22.81 -4.95 -22.74
N LEU A 821 21.56 -5.21 -23.13
CA LEU A 821 20.37 -4.81 -22.38
C LEU A 821 20.38 -5.40 -20.97
N ARG A 822 20.69 -6.69 -20.81
CA ARG A 822 20.77 -7.35 -19.51
C ARG A 822 21.87 -6.75 -18.64
N ALA A 823 23.07 -6.54 -19.20
CA ALA A 823 24.18 -5.94 -18.45
C ALA A 823 23.87 -4.52 -17.96
N ALA A 824 23.15 -3.71 -18.74
CA ALA A 824 22.67 -2.40 -18.30
C ALA A 824 21.58 -2.52 -17.22
N PHE A 825 20.55 -3.34 -17.47
CA PHE A 825 19.38 -3.50 -16.61
C PHE A 825 19.69 -4.13 -15.24
N THR A 826 20.60 -5.11 -15.16
CA THR A 826 20.85 -5.87 -13.92
C THR A 826 22.07 -5.42 -13.12
N SER A 827 22.79 -4.36 -13.51
CA SER A 827 24.03 -3.96 -12.83
C SER A 827 23.87 -2.90 -11.74
N THR A 828 22.81 -2.09 -11.79
CA THR A 828 22.68 -0.87 -10.96
C THR A 828 22.59 -1.16 -9.45
N LEU A 829 21.55 -1.85 -8.96
CA LEU A 829 21.42 -2.13 -7.52
C LEU A 829 22.59 -2.98 -6.96
N PRO A 830 23.09 -4.03 -7.63
CA PRO A 830 24.29 -4.74 -7.20
C PRO A 830 25.55 -3.85 -7.11
N SER A 831 25.72 -2.88 -8.00
CA SER A 831 26.87 -1.95 -7.97
C SER A 831 26.78 -0.92 -6.84
N LEU A 832 25.56 -0.54 -6.42
CA LEU A 832 25.34 0.41 -5.33
C LEU A 832 25.41 -0.26 -3.94
N PHE A 833 24.92 -1.50 -3.81
CA PHE A 833 24.69 -2.13 -2.50
C PHE A 833 25.41 -3.47 -2.27
N GLY A 834 25.94 -4.11 -3.32
CA GLY A 834 26.49 -5.47 -3.26
C GLY A 834 27.70 -5.64 -2.33
N ASP A 835 28.71 -4.77 -2.43
CA ASP A 835 29.92 -4.85 -1.59
C ASP A 835 29.64 -4.53 -0.10
N ASN A 836 28.61 -3.74 0.19
CA ASN A 836 28.28 -3.29 1.55
C ASN A 836 27.62 -4.41 2.39
N ALA A 837 26.92 -5.36 1.77
CA ALA A 837 26.23 -6.46 2.47
C ALA A 837 27.17 -7.31 3.34
N ALA A 838 28.45 -7.45 2.95
CA ALA A 838 29.46 -8.18 3.72
C ALA A 838 29.91 -7.44 5.00
N SER A 839 29.63 -6.14 5.14
CA SER A 839 30.13 -5.31 6.26
C SER A 839 29.21 -5.26 7.48
N VAL A 840 27.90 -5.46 7.30
CA VAL A 840 26.88 -5.35 8.36
C VAL A 840 26.96 -6.51 9.37
N GLY A 841 27.62 -7.62 9.01
CA GLY A 841 27.65 -8.88 9.78
C GLY A 841 28.66 -8.99 10.93
N THR A 842 29.14 -7.89 11.55
CA THR A 842 30.09 -7.96 12.68
C THR A 842 29.81 -6.98 13.83
N ALA A 843 28.56 -6.96 14.31
CA ALA A 843 28.27 -6.42 15.65
C ALA A 843 29.04 -7.21 16.72
N THR A 844 29.87 -6.54 17.51
CA THR A 844 30.83 -7.20 18.41
C THR A 844 30.14 -7.73 19.68
N GLU A 845 30.25 -9.03 19.96
CA GLU A 845 29.73 -9.62 21.22
C GLU A 845 30.46 -9.05 22.45
N ALA A 846 29.79 -8.12 23.15
CA ALA A 846 30.22 -7.64 24.46
C ALA A 846 29.86 -8.68 25.54
N GLY A 847 30.67 -9.74 25.64
CA GLY A 847 30.45 -10.84 26.59
C GLY A 847 30.34 -10.38 28.05
N PRO A 848 29.45 -11.00 28.87
CA PRO A 848 29.16 -10.52 30.22
C PRO A 848 30.33 -10.75 31.19
N ALA A 849 30.70 -9.69 31.93
CA ALA A 849 31.73 -9.76 32.94
C ALA A 849 31.25 -10.48 34.22
N ALA A 850 31.86 -11.62 34.53
CA ALA A 850 31.71 -12.33 35.80
C ALA A 850 33.08 -12.56 36.45
N ALA A 851 33.20 -12.28 37.75
CA ALA A 851 34.46 -12.38 38.49
C ALA A 851 34.60 -13.72 39.23
N GLY A 852 35.82 -14.28 39.25
CA GLY A 852 36.16 -15.47 40.02
C GLY A 852 37.55 -16.03 39.66
N GLU A 853 38.49 -15.97 40.60
CA GLU A 853 39.87 -16.45 40.41
C GLU A 853 39.98 -17.96 40.59
N THR A 854 40.81 -18.65 39.79
CA THR A 854 41.83 -19.60 40.29
C THR A 854 42.85 -20.02 39.21
N ASP A 855 43.97 -20.60 39.66
CA ASP A 855 45.25 -20.80 38.94
C ASP A 855 45.23 -22.01 37.95
N PRO A 856 46.05 -22.04 36.88
CA PRO A 856 45.96 -23.04 35.81
C PRO A 856 46.85 -24.28 36.03
N GLY A 857 46.47 -25.43 35.45
CA GLY A 857 47.36 -26.59 35.44
C GLY A 857 46.91 -27.78 34.58
N THR A 858 47.87 -28.35 33.85
CA THR A 858 47.84 -29.66 33.16
C THR A 858 47.07 -29.76 31.83
N THR A 859 47.81 -29.78 30.72
CA THR A 859 47.36 -30.29 29.41
C THR A 859 47.26 -31.83 29.42
N PRO A 860 46.27 -32.43 28.77
CA PRO A 860 46.49 -33.72 28.11
C PRO A 860 45.93 -33.82 26.67
N THR A 861 46.49 -34.79 25.94
CA THR A 861 46.24 -35.16 24.54
C THR A 861 44.84 -35.75 24.29
N PRO A 862 44.21 -35.54 23.11
CA PRO A 862 42.98 -36.24 22.71
C PRO A 862 43.23 -37.71 22.31
N VAL A 863 42.22 -38.57 22.49
CA VAL A 863 42.18 -39.97 22.02
C VAL A 863 40.73 -40.35 21.63
N ASP A 864 40.56 -41.26 20.68
CA ASP A 864 39.33 -41.59 19.95
C ASP A 864 38.14 -42.19 20.73
N ALA A 865 36.93 -41.97 20.20
CA ALA A 865 35.99 -43.05 19.86
C ALA A 865 35.00 -42.59 18.75
N ALA A 866 34.73 -43.45 17.77
CA ALA A 866 33.80 -43.19 16.65
C ALA A 866 32.40 -43.82 16.88
N PRO A 867 31.43 -43.56 15.98
CA PRO A 867 30.96 -44.69 15.16
C PRO A 867 30.98 -44.43 13.64
N ALA A 868 30.77 -45.49 12.86
CA ALA A 868 31.15 -45.55 11.44
C ALA A 868 30.08 -45.08 10.43
N THR A 869 30.56 -44.62 9.27
CA THR A 869 29.81 -44.47 8.01
C THR A 869 30.59 -45.12 6.86
N THR A 870 29.90 -45.73 5.90
CA THR A 870 30.52 -46.29 4.68
C THR A 870 29.71 -45.84 3.45
N PRO A 871 30.34 -45.28 2.40
CA PRO A 871 29.63 -44.70 1.26
C PRO A 871 29.30 -45.71 0.15
N VAL A 872 28.40 -45.33 -0.75
CA VAL A 872 28.20 -45.96 -2.07
C VAL A 872 28.15 -44.85 -3.12
N ASP A 873 28.76 -45.12 -4.28
CA ASP A 873 29.04 -44.17 -5.35
C ASP A 873 27.87 -44.01 -6.34
N THR A 874 27.82 -42.91 -7.10
CA THR A 874 26.70 -42.58 -8.01
C THR A 874 27.17 -42.19 -9.42
N ALA A 875 26.88 -43.04 -10.40
CA ALA A 875 27.04 -42.77 -11.84
C ALA A 875 25.83 -43.35 -12.63
N PRO A 876 25.52 -42.84 -13.84
CA PRO A 876 24.14 -42.76 -14.32
C PRO A 876 23.67 -43.93 -15.22
N VAL A 877 22.37 -43.95 -15.50
CA VAL A 877 21.72 -44.88 -16.46
C VAL A 877 20.81 -44.10 -17.41
N GLU A 878 21.08 -44.20 -18.71
CA GLU A 878 20.19 -43.75 -19.79
C GLU A 878 19.05 -44.78 -20.02
N ALA A 879 17.91 -44.32 -20.54
CA ALA A 879 16.82 -45.20 -20.99
C ALA A 879 16.48 -44.95 -22.46
N THR A 880 16.83 -45.91 -23.33
CA THR A 880 16.57 -45.87 -24.79
C THR A 880 15.45 -46.84 -25.21
N SER A 881 15.09 -46.82 -26.50
CA SER A 881 13.79 -47.26 -27.02
C SER A 881 13.71 -48.67 -27.63
N ALA A 882 12.47 -49.22 -27.61
CA ALA A 882 11.80 -49.95 -28.72
C ALA A 882 11.96 -51.49 -28.95
N THR A 883 10.83 -52.19 -28.72
CA THR A 883 10.13 -53.17 -29.62
C THR A 883 10.58 -54.64 -29.85
N ALA A 884 9.54 -55.48 -30.08
CA ALA A 884 9.44 -56.68 -30.96
C ALA A 884 9.77 -58.09 -30.39
N PRO A 885 9.28 -59.22 -31.00
CA PRO A 885 7.94 -59.51 -31.59
C PRO A 885 7.43 -61.00 -31.42
N ILE A 886 6.37 -61.41 -32.18
CA ILE A 886 5.92 -62.81 -32.54
C ILE A 886 5.22 -63.63 -31.40
N ASP A 887 4.15 -64.45 -31.54
CA ASP A 887 3.04 -64.73 -32.50
C ASP A 887 1.94 -65.60 -31.76
N GLY A 888 0.82 -66.13 -32.28
CA GLY A 888 0.17 -66.12 -33.62
C GLY A 888 -0.87 -67.26 -33.83
N THR A 889 -1.87 -67.07 -34.72
CA THR A 889 -2.90 -68.05 -35.21
C THR A 889 -3.98 -68.55 -34.20
N SER A 890 -5.26 -68.80 -34.52
CA SER A 890 -6.20 -68.55 -35.67
C SER A 890 -7.66 -68.91 -35.20
N ALA A 891 -8.80 -69.00 -35.94
CA ALA A 891 -9.17 -68.98 -37.38
C ALA A 891 -10.69 -68.68 -37.62
N THR A 892 -11.06 -68.35 -38.88
CA THR A 892 -12.35 -68.57 -39.61
C THR A 892 -13.75 -68.19 -39.06
N ALA A 893 -14.51 -67.40 -39.84
CA ALA A 893 -15.98 -67.16 -39.79
C ALA A 893 -16.75 -68.06 -40.82
N PRO A 894 -18.09 -67.95 -41.11
CA PRO A 894 -18.70 -66.82 -41.90
C PRO A 894 -20.27 -66.56 -41.86
N VAL A 895 -20.76 -65.56 -42.65
CA VAL A 895 -22.14 -65.38 -43.28
C VAL A 895 -23.31 -64.58 -42.60
N GLU A 896 -23.76 -63.51 -43.31
CA GLU A 896 -25.09 -62.83 -43.56
C GLU A 896 -26.16 -62.36 -42.50
N ALA A 897 -26.36 -61.01 -42.46
CA ALA A 897 -27.52 -60.19 -42.90
C ALA A 897 -28.91 -60.02 -42.19
N ALA A 898 -29.40 -58.76 -42.23
CA ALA A 898 -30.79 -58.23 -42.27
C ALA A 898 -31.61 -57.91 -40.97
N ALA A 899 -32.64 -57.03 -41.13
CA ALA A 899 -33.53 -56.38 -40.12
C ALA A 899 -35.03 -56.80 -40.36
N PRO A 900 -36.16 -56.14 -39.90
CA PRO A 900 -36.39 -54.84 -39.20
C PRO A 900 -37.62 -54.74 -38.20
N THR A 901 -38.09 -53.50 -37.91
CA THR A 901 -39.49 -53.05 -37.58
C THR A 901 -40.12 -53.07 -36.16
N THR A 902 -41.20 -52.28 -35.99
CA THR A 902 -41.89 -51.77 -34.76
C THR A 902 -43.39 -52.14 -34.65
N PRO A 903 -44.04 -51.93 -33.49
CA PRO A 903 -45.34 -51.22 -33.39
C PRO A 903 -45.41 -50.16 -32.25
N VAL A 904 -46.24 -49.08 -32.20
CA VAL A 904 -47.60 -48.71 -32.74
C VAL A 904 -48.74 -49.14 -31.78
N GLU A 905 -49.66 -48.29 -31.26
CA GLU A 905 -49.98 -46.85 -31.46
C GLU A 905 -50.74 -46.19 -30.25
N ALA A 906 -51.44 -45.04 -30.47
CA ALA A 906 -52.30 -44.24 -29.57
C ALA A 906 -51.61 -43.40 -28.47
N GLY A 907 -52.17 -42.29 -27.93
CA GLY A 907 -53.40 -41.52 -28.20
C GLY A 907 -53.71 -40.57 -27.00
N SER A 908 -54.55 -39.51 -27.01
CA SER A 908 -55.39 -38.85 -28.04
C SER A 908 -55.77 -37.40 -27.58
N ALA A 909 -56.63 -36.66 -28.30
CA ALA A 909 -56.98 -35.22 -28.06
C ALA A 909 -58.52 -34.97 -28.08
N PRO A 910 -59.15 -33.81 -28.47
CA PRO A 910 -58.80 -32.69 -29.39
C PRO A 910 -58.41 -31.38 -28.61
N VAL A 911 -58.53 -30.08 -29.00
CA VAL A 911 -59.37 -29.30 -29.97
C VAL A 911 -58.62 -28.06 -30.54
N ASP A 912 -59.16 -27.56 -31.64
CA ASP A 912 -58.82 -26.47 -32.60
C ASP A 912 -58.95 -24.99 -32.10
N GLU A 913 -58.66 -23.92 -32.86
CA GLU A 913 -58.52 -23.77 -34.33
C GLU A 913 -57.62 -22.58 -34.80
N ALA A 914 -56.69 -22.89 -35.73
CA ALA A 914 -56.24 -22.21 -36.99
C ALA A 914 -55.96 -20.66 -37.08
N ALA A 915 -55.29 -20.09 -38.10
CA ALA A 915 -54.86 -20.50 -39.48
C ALA A 915 -53.73 -19.52 -39.99
N ALA A 916 -53.14 -19.47 -41.20
CA ALA A 916 -52.84 -20.35 -42.37
C ALA A 916 -52.18 -19.46 -43.49
N THR A 917 -51.40 -19.86 -44.52
CA THR A 917 -50.58 -21.07 -44.87
C THR A 917 -49.68 -20.78 -46.11
N ALA A 918 -48.43 -21.27 -46.13
CA ALA A 918 -47.64 -21.74 -47.30
C ALA A 918 -47.02 -20.77 -48.36
N ALA A 919 -46.02 -21.31 -49.10
CA ALA A 919 -45.31 -20.74 -50.26
C ALA A 919 -44.84 -21.88 -51.22
N PRO A 920 -44.47 -21.61 -52.49
CA PRO A 920 -43.32 -22.32 -53.11
C PRO A 920 -42.45 -21.47 -54.09
N ARG A 921 -41.46 -22.11 -54.74
CA ARG A 921 -40.34 -21.52 -55.53
C ARG A 921 -40.52 -21.55 -57.06
N SER A 922 -39.86 -20.66 -57.81
CA SER A 922 -39.13 -20.94 -59.09
C SER A 922 -38.26 -19.73 -59.52
N SER A 923 -37.60 -19.77 -60.69
CA SER A 923 -36.40 -18.98 -61.09
C SER A 923 -36.63 -17.93 -62.20
N ASP A 924 -35.63 -17.06 -62.47
CA ASP A 924 -34.89 -16.96 -63.77
C ASP A 924 -33.87 -15.76 -63.82
N ASP A 925 -33.07 -15.70 -64.91
CA ASP A 925 -31.87 -14.89 -65.26
C ASP A 925 -31.88 -13.35 -65.01
N VAL A 926 -30.78 -12.59 -64.70
CA VAL A 926 -29.40 -12.43 -65.27
C VAL A 926 -29.37 -11.59 -66.58
N PRO A 927 -28.44 -10.59 -66.84
CA PRO A 927 -27.64 -9.65 -66.02
C PRO A 927 -27.48 -8.20 -66.66
N VAL A 928 -26.30 -7.55 -66.50
CA VAL A 928 -25.66 -6.43 -67.29
C VAL A 928 -25.60 -5.01 -66.67
N ASN A 929 -24.41 -4.38 -66.74
CA ASN A 929 -24.07 -2.98 -66.42
C ASN A 929 -22.75 -2.61 -67.17
N PRO A 930 -22.63 -1.48 -67.90
CA PRO A 930 -21.64 -0.44 -67.51
C PRO A 930 -21.92 1.02 -68.01
N ALA A 931 -20.98 1.91 -67.67
CA ALA A 931 -20.64 3.24 -68.27
C ALA A 931 -21.41 4.50 -67.81
N GLY A 932 -20.80 5.68 -67.63
CA GLY A 932 -19.36 6.01 -67.45
C GLY A 932 -18.76 7.05 -68.41
N ALA A 933 -18.64 8.32 -67.95
CA ALA A 933 -17.71 9.38 -68.41
C ALA A 933 -17.94 10.68 -67.57
N ALA A 934 -17.08 11.71 -67.53
CA ALA A 934 -15.63 11.82 -67.25
C ALA A 934 -15.16 13.28 -67.50
N ALA A 935 -14.30 13.85 -66.63
CA ALA A 935 -13.42 15.03 -66.87
C ALA A 935 -14.10 16.41 -67.13
N THR A 936 -13.51 17.60 -66.92
CA THR A 936 -12.30 18.10 -66.18
C THR A 936 -12.42 19.64 -66.02
N GLY A 937 -11.72 20.27 -65.05
CA GLY A 937 -11.52 21.73 -65.05
C GLY A 937 -11.00 22.38 -63.75
N THR A 938 -9.77 22.90 -63.78
CA THR A 938 -9.08 23.74 -62.77
C THR A 938 -8.35 24.90 -63.49
N PRO A 939 -7.76 25.91 -62.82
CA PRO A 939 -7.91 26.43 -61.45
C PRO A 939 -8.17 27.98 -61.44
N VAL A 940 -8.00 28.68 -60.29
CA VAL A 940 -7.19 29.93 -60.10
C VAL A 940 -7.56 30.69 -58.79
N ASP A 941 -6.56 30.79 -57.91
CA ASP A 941 -6.06 31.87 -57.03
C ASP A 941 -6.95 32.72 -56.05
N ASP A 942 -6.51 32.70 -54.78
CA ASP A 942 -6.15 33.81 -53.86
C ASP A 942 -7.11 34.66 -52.97
N ASP A 943 -6.56 34.93 -51.78
CA ASP A 943 -6.66 36.02 -50.78
C ASP A 943 -7.94 36.40 -50.00
N ALA A 944 -7.99 35.88 -48.76
CA ALA A 944 -7.86 36.60 -47.48
C ALA A 944 -8.44 38.03 -47.28
N SER A 945 -9.35 38.15 -46.29
CA SER A 945 -9.38 39.17 -45.21
C SER A 945 -10.58 38.87 -44.29
N ALA A 946 -10.65 39.07 -42.95
CA ALA A 946 -9.85 39.71 -41.89
C ALA A 946 -10.63 40.84 -41.17
N GLU A 947 -10.32 41.07 -39.89
CA GLU A 947 -10.89 42.07 -38.95
C GLU A 947 -12.36 41.82 -38.48
N ALA A 948 -12.78 41.85 -37.20
CA ALA A 948 -12.28 42.31 -35.87
C ALA A 948 -12.76 43.70 -35.37
N GLY A 949 -12.97 43.82 -34.05
CA GLY A 949 -13.52 45.00 -33.34
C GLY A 949 -15.02 44.86 -33.01
N ALA A 950 -15.57 44.83 -31.78
CA ALA A 950 -15.19 45.24 -30.40
C ALA A 950 -15.77 46.61 -29.94
N ALA A 951 -15.97 46.75 -28.61
CA ALA A 951 -16.48 47.94 -27.86
C ALA A 951 -17.99 48.29 -28.03
N GLU A 952 -18.70 48.95 -27.10
CA GLU A 952 -18.55 49.12 -25.63
C GLU A 952 -19.89 49.57 -24.97
N ARG A 953 -20.04 49.35 -23.64
CA ARG A 953 -20.75 50.15 -22.60
C ARG A 953 -22.22 50.68 -22.75
N SER A 954 -23.04 50.25 -21.77
CA SER A 954 -23.77 51.07 -20.75
C SER A 954 -25.13 51.82 -20.98
N VAL A 955 -26.08 51.50 -20.09
CA VAL A 955 -26.88 52.40 -19.18
C VAL A 955 -28.36 52.84 -19.47
N GLU A 956 -29.14 52.90 -18.37
CA GLU A 956 -30.39 53.65 -18.04
C GLU A 956 -31.85 53.11 -18.22
N ALA A 957 -32.33 52.46 -17.14
CA ALA A 957 -33.56 52.64 -16.33
C ALA A 957 -34.91 53.24 -16.86
N ALA A 958 -36.03 52.61 -16.43
CA ALA A 958 -37.30 53.27 -16.03
C ALA A 958 -38.25 52.33 -15.20
N THR A 959 -39.19 52.89 -14.43
CA THR A 959 -40.29 52.23 -13.64
C THR A 959 -41.58 53.12 -13.75
N PRO A 960 -42.79 52.92 -13.11
CA PRO A 960 -43.10 52.28 -11.81
C PRO A 960 -44.50 51.56 -11.61
N ALA A 961 -44.76 51.13 -10.35
CA ALA A 961 -46.05 50.89 -9.66
C ALA A 961 -46.94 49.65 -10.01
N GLY A 962 -47.65 49.01 -9.06
CA GLY A 962 -47.65 49.16 -7.58
C GLY A 962 -48.84 48.48 -6.84
N THR A 963 -48.91 48.70 -5.50
CA THR A 963 -50.00 48.38 -4.51
C THR A 963 -50.04 47.01 -3.82
N GLU A 964 -50.51 47.02 -2.55
CA GLU A 964 -50.61 45.95 -1.52
C GLU A 964 -52.10 45.86 -1.02
N PRO A 965 -52.56 44.94 -0.11
CA PRO A 965 -52.19 44.94 1.33
C PRO A 965 -52.17 43.57 2.08
N ALA A 966 -51.75 43.61 3.35
CA ALA A 966 -51.45 42.50 4.27
C ALA A 966 -52.62 41.75 4.99
N GLY A 967 -52.29 40.66 5.73
CA GLY A 967 -53.19 39.97 6.68
C GLY A 967 -52.55 38.81 7.52
N SER A 968 -52.46 39.01 8.84
CA SER A 968 -52.10 38.12 9.99
C SER A 968 -52.79 36.75 10.10
N ALA A 969 -52.48 35.80 11.02
CA ALA A 969 -51.31 35.41 11.87
C ALA A 969 -51.78 34.23 12.80
N GLU A 970 -50.87 33.56 13.55
CA GLU A 970 -51.14 32.60 14.66
C GLU A 970 -51.85 31.26 14.28
N SER A 971 -51.74 30.11 14.96
CA SER A 971 -50.90 29.62 16.09
C SER A 971 -50.78 28.08 16.10
N GLU A 972 -49.72 27.54 16.74
CA GLU A 972 -49.61 26.12 17.22
C GLU A 972 -50.59 25.83 18.41
N PRO A 973 -50.83 24.58 18.90
CA PRO A 973 -49.87 23.47 19.13
C PRO A 973 -50.35 22.01 18.91
N ALA A 974 -49.52 21.02 19.29
CA ALA A 974 -49.74 19.56 19.29
C ALA A 974 -50.29 19.01 20.66
N PRO A 975 -50.18 17.72 21.07
CA PRO A 975 -50.00 16.42 20.38
C PRO A 975 -51.00 15.30 20.84
N GLY A 976 -50.86 14.05 20.34
CA GLY A 976 -51.50 12.83 20.92
C GLY A 976 -51.18 11.52 20.14
N THR A 977 -50.37 10.58 20.69
CA THR A 977 -50.75 9.33 21.42
C THR A 977 -51.44 8.22 20.60
N GLY A 978 -50.81 7.03 20.51
CA GLY A 978 -51.32 5.78 19.85
C GLY A 978 -52.25 4.93 20.76
N PRO A 979 -52.19 3.57 20.79
CA PRO A 979 -51.30 2.61 20.09
C PRO A 979 -52.02 1.37 19.45
N ASP A 980 -51.25 0.47 18.80
CA ASP A 980 -51.38 -1.02 18.68
C ASP A 980 -50.57 -1.50 17.43
N ALA A 981 -49.73 -2.53 17.43
CA ALA A 981 -49.80 -3.94 17.86
C ALA A 981 -50.32 -4.92 16.77
N GLY A 982 -49.40 -5.72 16.19
CA GLY A 982 -49.69 -6.75 15.18
C GLY A 982 -48.41 -7.43 14.67
N SER A 983 -48.41 -8.76 14.47
CA SER A 983 -47.16 -9.55 14.37
C SER A 983 -47.14 -10.66 13.30
N ARG A 984 -45.98 -10.82 12.63
CA ARG A 984 -45.45 -12.06 12.00
C ARG A 984 -46.23 -12.64 10.78
N PRO A 985 -45.63 -13.59 10.01
CA PRO A 985 -44.28 -13.59 9.43
C PRO A 985 -44.24 -14.18 7.98
N ALA A 986 -43.05 -14.58 7.51
CA ALA A 986 -42.74 -15.36 6.30
C ALA A 986 -42.82 -14.59 4.95
N SER A 987 -42.06 -14.98 3.92
CA SER A 987 -41.12 -16.12 3.82
C SER A 987 -39.65 -15.71 3.85
#